data_AF-A0A7W0WMD7-F1
#
_entry.id   AF-A0A7W0WMD7-F1
#
_cell.length_a   1.000
_cell.length_b   1.000
_cell.length_c   1.000
_cell.angle_alpha   90.00
_cell.angle_beta   90.00
_cell.angle_gamma   90.00
#
_symmetry.space_group_name_H-M   'P 1'
#
loop_
_entity.id
_entity.type
_entity.pdbx_description
1 polymer ?
#
loop_
_entity_poly.entity_id
_entity_poly.type
_entity_poly.pdbx_seq_one_letter_code
_entity_poly.pdbx_strand_id
1 'polypeptide(L)'
;MSLPQRMAFCMALLLVGCGEPSSPTLVSPAAPTPLAALELPSGDLEVRWRDNSSDESGFELQRSAAGPAGSFASIATLSANLSAYEDGQIDGVSEYCYRVRALGADGAAPSAYSAGICHRVVAPSAPSGLAATATFGQVDLSWTDHSSTEAAFEVWRSTTGVAGAFALHVVLAADATTFSAMGLDDGAEYCFQVRAVSHHGLVSDLSAASCATTPVPTLPPPSAPSSLTASPTSSTATALVWTDTAGQEQAFEIWRSLEGASGTYVSIATLPANTTATTDGGLTASTEYCYRVRAIGSASAPPSGFSNTACTTTPAPPPPATPSGLVAAAATSARIELSWDDNATDEAGYAIWRSTTGSSGSYALHATLAAGQATHSDQGLGAATQYCYKVRALGGNGAPDSPLSTHDCATTNDPTVVRVVTFGDSNTDTCVEDPARKSSYVGPVPRLAPADPHMPCQVAGKVEVAWRMARTETIRAVNHGIGATTTGGGGFGGPERASTGAPQARTMVNGITRYEAEVLGEGYPWSGGEPVSSAYPAPVARVNAYTPGPDDFVYVSLGTNDASNTRNMTVAETEANLRWMIAEWLAAGREADHFMLTTLAPRANPTTPTAVPDRNARIRVLAGELGVHVIELAGFVSLDDGLTWRDPALHNGDGTHYTEPVRIWLADEIVSWMSARTPAD
;
A
#
# COMPACT_ATOMS: atom_id res chain seq x y z
N MET A 1 -106.16 3.77 46.72
CA MET A 1 -107.43 3.80 47.47
C MET A 1 -108.17 5.09 47.12
N SER A 2 -109.52 5.07 47.11
CA SER A 2 -110.45 6.22 47.16
C SER A 2 -110.17 7.47 46.28
N LEU A 3 -110.84 7.54 45.14
CA LEU A 3 -111.57 8.74 44.67
C LEU A 3 -113.02 8.69 45.25
N PRO A 4 -113.91 9.69 45.06
CA PRO A 4 -113.75 11.15 45.17
C PRO A 4 -114.98 11.83 45.88
N GLN A 5 -115.11 13.15 45.75
CA GLN A 5 -116.36 13.96 45.80
C GLN A 5 -117.28 13.97 47.04
N ARG A 6 -117.54 15.19 47.54
CA ARG A 6 -118.87 15.85 47.72
C ARG A 6 -118.62 17.32 48.18
N MET A 7 -119.54 18.28 48.06
CA MET A 7 -121.00 18.20 47.89
C MET A 7 -121.56 19.40 47.11
N ALA A 8 -122.72 19.21 46.47
CA ALA A 8 -123.61 20.27 45.99
C ALA A 8 -125.06 19.94 46.44
N PHE A 9 -125.98 20.92 46.36
CA PHE A 9 -127.28 21.10 47.07
C PHE A 9 -127.14 22.09 48.24
N CYS A 10 -128.09 22.99 48.55
CA CYS A 10 -129.49 23.22 48.11
C CYS A 10 -129.69 24.75 47.83
N MET A 11 -130.45 25.23 46.84
CA MET A 11 -131.91 25.14 46.57
C MET A 11 -132.71 26.36 47.10
N ALA A 12 -133.04 27.27 46.18
CA ALA A 12 -134.15 28.24 46.11
C ALA A 12 -134.83 28.83 47.38
N LEU A 13 -134.91 30.17 47.46
CA LEU A 13 -136.20 30.86 47.66
C LEU A 13 -136.20 32.38 47.33
N LEU A 14 -137.31 32.84 46.73
CA LEU A 14 -137.92 34.18 46.76
C LEU A 14 -137.25 35.43 46.12
N LEU A 15 -138.15 36.34 45.72
CA LEU A 15 -137.95 37.58 44.96
C LEU A 15 -137.36 38.73 45.82
N VAL A 16 -136.35 39.42 45.29
CA VAL A 16 -136.31 40.90 45.23
C VAL A 16 -135.70 41.28 43.88
N GLY A 17 -136.23 42.32 43.22
CA GLY A 17 -135.67 42.81 41.97
C GLY A 17 -134.55 43.84 42.19
N CYS A 18 -133.37 43.56 41.65
CA CYS A 18 -132.34 44.56 41.34
C CYS A 18 -132.14 44.58 39.81
N GLY A 19 -131.78 45.74 39.26
CA GLY A 19 -131.55 45.89 37.81
C GLY A 19 -130.35 45.05 37.33
N GLU A 20 -130.24 44.88 36.01
CA GLU A 20 -129.08 44.23 35.39
C GLU A 20 -127.79 44.92 35.86
N PRO A 21 -126.85 44.20 36.52
CA PRO A 21 -125.53 44.75 36.74
C PRO A 21 -124.87 44.87 35.36
N SER A 22 -124.56 46.11 34.95
CA SER A 22 -123.72 46.36 33.79
C SER A 22 -122.47 45.50 33.91
N SER A 23 -122.21 44.63 32.93
CA SER A 23 -121.04 43.75 32.91
C SER A 23 -119.79 44.54 33.32
N PRO A 24 -119.03 44.11 34.34
CA PRO A 24 -117.92 44.89 34.85
C PRO A 24 -116.95 45.17 33.70
N THR A 25 -116.70 46.46 33.44
CA THR A 25 -115.70 46.88 32.45
C THR A 25 -114.33 46.46 32.97
N LEU A 26 -113.87 45.29 32.52
CA LEU A 26 -112.56 44.74 32.79
C LEU A 26 -111.49 45.76 32.37
N VAL A 27 -110.87 46.39 33.35
CA VAL A 27 -109.82 47.40 33.14
C VAL A 27 -108.53 46.66 32.79
N SER A 28 -107.78 47.17 31.82
CA SER A 28 -106.42 46.69 31.58
C SER A 28 -105.52 47.09 32.76
N PRO A 29 -104.69 46.19 33.31
CA PRO A 29 -103.68 46.57 34.30
C PRO A 29 -102.73 47.62 33.72
N ALA A 30 -102.10 48.38 34.60
CA ALA A 30 -101.13 49.41 34.22
C ALA A 30 -99.85 48.80 33.60
N ALA A 31 -99.28 49.46 32.60
CA ALA A 31 -98.02 49.00 32.00
C ALA A 31 -96.86 49.15 33.01
N PRO A 32 -95.96 48.15 33.16
CA PRO A 32 -94.80 48.27 34.06
C PRO A 32 -93.78 49.30 33.57
N THR A 33 -93.02 49.88 34.49
CA THR A 33 -91.92 50.81 34.16
C THR A 33 -90.60 50.05 34.16
N PRO A 34 -89.79 50.06 33.08
CA PRO A 34 -88.50 49.39 33.08
C PRO A 34 -87.51 50.13 34.01
N LEU A 35 -86.64 49.39 34.69
CA LEU A 35 -85.65 49.95 35.62
C LEU A 35 -84.21 49.71 35.16
N ALA A 36 -83.87 48.47 34.84
CA ALA A 36 -82.52 48.09 34.40
C ALA A 36 -82.54 46.82 33.53
N ALA A 37 -81.48 46.63 32.74
CA ALA A 37 -81.04 45.35 32.24
C ALA A 37 -79.52 45.26 32.54
N LEU A 38 -79.09 44.25 33.29
CA LEU A 38 -77.75 44.18 33.91
C LEU A 38 -77.12 42.82 33.63
N GLU A 39 -75.84 42.79 33.25
CA GLU A 39 -75.06 41.55 33.17
C GLU A 39 -74.63 41.12 34.58
N LEU A 40 -74.94 39.87 34.95
CA LEU A 40 -74.54 39.26 36.21
C LEU A 40 -73.18 38.54 36.07
N PRO A 41 -72.47 38.24 37.18
CA PRO A 41 -71.24 37.42 37.14
C PRO A 41 -71.42 35.97 36.66
N SER A 42 -72.65 35.54 36.35
CA SER A 42 -72.96 34.28 35.65
C SER A 42 -72.91 34.43 34.12
N GLY A 43 -72.90 35.66 33.59
CA GLY A 43 -73.23 36.02 32.21
C GLY A 43 -74.72 36.29 31.99
N ASP A 44 -75.61 35.87 32.89
CA ASP A 44 -77.05 36.00 32.67
C ASP A 44 -77.50 37.46 32.78
N LEU A 45 -78.47 37.87 31.95
CA LEU A 45 -78.98 39.24 31.95
C LEU A 45 -80.18 39.38 32.90
N GLU A 46 -79.99 40.10 34.00
CA GLU A 46 -81.07 40.46 34.93
C GLU A 46 -81.85 41.66 34.42
N VAL A 47 -83.11 41.44 34.05
CA VAL A 47 -84.06 42.47 33.63
C VAL A 47 -84.93 42.85 34.82
N ARG A 48 -84.95 44.14 35.18
CA ARG A 48 -85.73 44.67 36.32
C ARG A 48 -86.78 45.68 35.86
N TRP A 49 -87.97 45.63 36.45
CA TRP A 49 -89.05 46.59 36.24
C TRP A 49 -89.76 46.93 37.56
N ARG A 50 -90.41 48.10 37.59
CA ARG A 50 -91.36 48.48 38.63
C ARG A 50 -92.74 48.04 38.20
N ASP A 51 -93.36 47.22 39.03
CA ASP A 51 -94.78 46.93 38.97
C ASP A 51 -95.60 48.21 39.25
N ASN A 52 -96.68 48.37 38.48
CA ASN A 52 -97.59 49.52 38.54
C ASN A 52 -99.06 49.08 38.68
N SER A 53 -99.36 47.78 38.64
CA SER A 53 -100.70 47.20 38.79
C SER A 53 -100.89 46.57 40.17
N SER A 54 -102.11 46.08 40.44
CA SER A 54 -102.38 45.15 41.55
C SER A 54 -103.57 44.23 41.21
N ASP A 55 -103.74 44.00 39.92
CA ASP A 55 -104.90 43.44 39.22
C ASP A 55 -104.45 42.61 37.99
N GLU A 56 -103.15 42.38 37.86
CA GLU A 56 -102.54 41.50 36.87
C GLU A 56 -102.58 40.03 37.31
N SER A 57 -102.75 39.13 36.33
CA SER A 57 -102.54 37.69 36.53
C SER A 57 -101.07 37.28 36.39
N GLY A 58 -100.23 38.16 35.83
CA GLY A 58 -98.82 37.91 35.55
C GLY A 58 -98.21 38.95 34.63
N PHE A 59 -96.99 38.66 34.15
CA PHE A 59 -96.30 39.47 33.15
C PHE A 59 -95.88 38.65 31.94
N GLU A 60 -95.91 39.24 30.75
CA GLU A 60 -95.21 38.72 29.58
C GLU A 60 -93.94 39.55 29.36
N LEU A 61 -92.78 38.88 29.34
CA LEU A 61 -91.49 39.46 29.00
C LEU A 61 -91.11 39.06 27.57
N GLN A 62 -90.76 40.07 26.76
CA GLN A 62 -90.28 39.89 25.40
C GLN A 62 -88.86 40.43 25.21
N ARG A 63 -88.07 39.74 24.38
CA ARG A 63 -86.68 40.07 24.03
C ARG A 63 -86.51 40.27 22.53
N SER A 64 -85.72 41.26 22.15
CA SER A 64 -85.13 41.43 20.82
C SER A 64 -83.62 41.20 20.92
N ALA A 65 -83.08 40.32 20.06
CA ALA A 65 -81.64 40.09 19.88
C ALA A 65 -81.13 40.80 18.61
N ALA A 66 -81.69 41.97 18.29
CA ALA A 66 -81.28 42.83 17.18
C ALA A 66 -81.45 44.32 17.55
N GLY A 67 -81.14 44.66 18.80
CA GLY A 67 -81.31 46.02 19.34
C GLY A 67 -82.79 46.47 19.41
N PRO A 68 -83.03 47.78 19.64
CA PRO A 68 -84.37 48.30 19.96
C PRO A 68 -85.32 48.36 18.75
N ALA A 69 -84.79 48.28 17.53
CA ALA A 69 -85.57 48.22 16.29
C ALA A 69 -85.83 46.78 15.81
N GLY A 70 -85.29 45.78 16.50
CA GLY A 70 -85.43 44.37 16.15
C GLY A 70 -86.81 43.77 16.47
N SER A 71 -87.03 42.54 15.98
CA SER A 71 -88.23 41.76 16.29
C SER A 71 -88.19 41.23 17.72
N PHE A 72 -89.15 41.66 18.54
CA PHE A 72 -89.33 41.15 19.90
C PHE A 72 -90.11 39.83 19.88
N ALA A 73 -89.53 38.79 20.49
CA ALA A 73 -90.15 37.49 20.74
C ALA A 73 -90.46 37.31 22.23
N SER A 74 -91.50 36.55 22.56
CA SER A 74 -91.84 36.21 23.94
C SER A 74 -90.83 35.21 24.50
N ILE A 75 -90.22 35.50 25.66
CA ILE A 75 -89.23 34.63 26.32
C ILE A 75 -89.74 34.05 27.64
N ALA A 76 -90.63 34.74 28.34
CA ALA A 76 -91.21 34.25 29.59
C ALA A 76 -92.62 34.81 29.85
N THR A 77 -93.47 33.94 30.40
CA THR A 77 -94.71 34.33 31.09
C THR A 77 -94.49 34.09 32.59
N LEU A 78 -94.67 35.13 33.38
CA LEU A 78 -94.28 35.23 34.79
C LEU A 78 -95.52 35.43 35.67
N SER A 79 -95.46 35.00 36.93
CA SER A 79 -96.54 35.23 37.89
C SER A 79 -96.69 36.71 38.27
N ALA A 80 -97.89 37.05 38.77
CA ALA A 80 -98.20 38.37 39.33
C ALA A 80 -97.18 38.86 40.36
N ASN A 81 -97.08 40.18 40.55
CA ASN A 81 -96.21 40.86 41.52
C ASN A 81 -94.69 40.63 41.38
N LEU A 82 -94.21 39.94 40.32
CA LEU A 82 -92.78 39.84 40.01
C LEU A 82 -92.22 41.14 39.41
N SER A 83 -90.99 41.50 39.78
CA SER A 83 -90.30 42.74 39.41
C SER A 83 -88.93 42.53 38.74
N ALA A 84 -88.51 41.28 38.57
CA ALA A 84 -87.25 40.91 37.93
C ALA A 84 -87.35 39.55 37.21
N TYR A 85 -86.45 39.33 36.24
CA TYR A 85 -86.22 38.06 35.55
C TYR A 85 -84.75 37.93 35.17
N GLU A 86 -84.19 36.73 35.30
CA GLU A 86 -82.82 36.38 34.91
C GLU A 86 -82.87 35.60 33.58
N ASP A 87 -82.32 36.20 32.52
CA ASP A 87 -82.26 35.62 31.18
C ASP A 87 -80.88 34.99 30.94
N GLY A 88 -80.79 33.68 31.12
CA GLY A 88 -79.60 32.88 30.82
C GLY A 88 -79.62 32.23 29.42
N GLN A 89 -80.25 32.85 28.43
CA GLN A 89 -80.26 32.38 27.04
C GLN A 89 -79.59 33.40 26.11
N ILE A 90 -78.37 33.80 26.45
CA ILE A 90 -77.63 34.94 25.86
C ILE A 90 -76.50 34.41 24.95
N ASP A 91 -76.71 34.47 23.63
CA ASP A 91 -75.93 33.80 22.60
C ASP A 91 -75.13 34.74 21.68
N GLY A 92 -74.09 35.37 22.23
CA GLY A 92 -73.03 36.06 21.45
C GLY A 92 -73.43 37.34 20.69
N VAL A 93 -74.70 37.76 20.74
CA VAL A 93 -75.16 39.04 20.17
C VAL A 93 -74.71 40.21 21.04
N SER A 94 -74.32 41.32 20.41
CA SER A 94 -73.79 42.50 21.12
C SER A 94 -74.84 43.43 21.74
N GLU A 95 -76.15 43.25 21.50
CA GLU A 95 -77.19 44.07 22.12
C GLU A 95 -78.55 43.34 22.22
N TYR A 96 -79.04 43.19 23.45
CA TYR A 96 -80.36 42.65 23.76
C TYR A 96 -81.26 43.75 24.30
N CYS A 97 -82.51 43.78 23.84
CA CYS A 97 -83.52 44.73 24.32
C CYS A 97 -84.75 43.99 24.84
N TYR A 98 -85.24 44.42 25.99
CA TYR A 98 -86.35 43.82 26.72
C TYR A 98 -87.52 44.77 26.85
N ARG A 99 -88.74 44.23 26.82
CA ARG A 99 -89.97 44.94 27.16
C ARG A 99 -90.94 44.00 27.86
N VAL A 100 -91.69 44.52 28.81
CA VAL A 100 -92.60 43.74 29.67
C VAL A 100 -94.01 44.33 29.63
N ARG A 101 -95.04 43.50 29.76
CA ARG A 101 -96.44 43.96 29.94
C ARG A 101 -97.14 43.17 31.03
N ALA A 102 -98.07 43.82 31.74
CA ALA A 102 -98.97 43.16 32.66
C ALA A 102 -100.06 42.41 31.89
N LEU A 103 -100.37 41.19 32.32
CA LEU A 103 -101.44 40.36 31.79
C LEU A 103 -102.69 40.55 32.64
N GLY A 104 -103.84 40.83 32.03
CA GLY A 104 -105.08 41.06 32.78
C GLY A 104 -105.57 39.80 33.52
N ALA A 105 -106.16 39.99 34.70
CA ALA A 105 -106.95 38.95 35.37
C ALA A 105 -108.34 38.79 34.73
N ASP A 106 -108.98 37.63 34.94
CA ASP A 106 -110.40 37.36 34.63
C ASP A 106 -110.91 37.75 33.23
N GLY A 107 -110.02 37.71 32.23
CA GLY A 107 -110.32 38.02 30.83
C GLY A 107 -110.10 39.49 30.43
N ALA A 108 -109.55 40.32 31.32
CA ALA A 108 -109.11 41.67 30.98
C ALA A 108 -108.01 41.65 29.91
N ALA A 109 -107.98 42.66 29.05
CA ALA A 109 -106.93 42.81 28.05
C ALA A 109 -105.57 43.09 28.73
N PRO A 110 -104.45 42.51 28.25
CA PRO A 110 -103.11 42.88 28.72
C PRO A 110 -102.78 44.36 28.50
N SER A 111 -101.88 44.88 29.32
CA SER A 111 -101.37 46.25 29.17
C SER A 111 -100.63 46.43 27.84
N ALA A 112 -100.43 47.71 27.47
CA ALA A 112 -99.35 48.05 26.55
C ALA A 112 -98.00 47.57 27.10
N TYR A 113 -97.04 47.29 26.22
CA TYR A 113 -95.67 47.04 26.65
C TYR A 113 -95.05 48.29 27.27
N SER A 114 -94.14 48.05 28.22
CA SER A 114 -93.19 49.03 28.71
C SER A 114 -92.40 49.67 27.55
N ALA A 115 -91.74 50.81 27.84
CA ALA A 115 -90.61 51.22 27.01
C ALA A 115 -89.58 50.07 26.95
N GLY A 116 -88.86 49.97 25.83
CA GLY A 116 -87.76 49.01 25.70
C GLY A 116 -86.56 49.46 26.51
N ILE A 117 -85.90 48.52 27.20
CA ILE A 117 -84.62 48.73 27.87
C ILE A 117 -83.58 47.77 27.30
N CYS A 118 -82.37 48.26 27.03
CA CYS A 118 -81.35 47.50 26.30
C CYS A 118 -80.08 47.34 27.12
N HIS A 119 -79.45 46.17 27.00
CA HIS A 119 -78.11 45.88 27.50
C HIS A 119 -77.19 45.55 26.32
N ARG A 120 -75.94 46.03 26.37
CA ARG A 120 -74.94 45.86 25.33
C ARG A 120 -73.79 45.01 25.86
N VAL A 121 -73.82 43.72 25.52
CA VAL A 121 -72.72 42.80 25.81
C VAL A 121 -71.52 43.19 24.93
N VAL A 122 -70.35 43.36 25.56
CA VAL A 122 -69.10 43.75 24.88
C VAL A 122 -68.07 42.63 24.96
N ALA A 123 -67.09 42.66 24.06
CA ALA A 123 -65.90 41.82 24.19
C ALA A 123 -65.09 42.25 25.44
N PRO A 124 -64.46 41.32 26.17
CA PRO A 124 -63.56 41.64 27.27
C PRO A 124 -62.38 42.53 26.85
N SER A 125 -61.78 43.21 27.83
CA SER A 125 -60.49 43.90 27.65
C SER A 125 -59.39 42.90 27.28
N ALA A 126 -58.47 43.30 26.39
CA ALA A 126 -57.34 42.44 26.01
C ALA A 126 -56.28 42.35 27.14
N PRO A 127 -55.72 41.15 27.41
CA PRO A 127 -54.58 40.98 28.31
C PRO A 127 -53.36 41.79 27.86
N SER A 128 -52.58 42.26 28.84
CA SER A 128 -51.37 43.05 28.58
C SER A 128 -50.15 42.55 29.35
N GLY A 129 -48.96 43.00 28.98
CA GLY A 129 -47.74 42.71 29.75
C GLY A 129 -47.34 41.22 29.77
N LEU A 130 -47.75 40.44 28.76
CA LEU A 130 -47.42 39.02 28.67
C LEU A 130 -45.90 38.81 28.68
N ALA A 131 -45.40 38.12 29.69
CA ALA A 131 -44.00 37.73 29.85
C ALA A 131 -43.87 36.21 29.76
N ALA A 132 -42.98 35.72 28.90
CA ALA A 132 -42.59 34.31 28.81
C ALA A 132 -41.19 34.11 29.40
N THR A 133 -41.04 33.15 30.31
CA THR A 133 -39.76 32.80 30.96
C THR A 133 -39.51 31.30 30.82
N ALA A 134 -38.38 30.91 30.20
CA ALA A 134 -38.08 29.50 29.94
C ALA A 134 -37.23 28.84 31.03
N THR A 135 -37.50 27.56 31.27
CA THR A 135 -36.68 26.60 32.02
C THR A 135 -36.62 25.27 31.26
N PHE A 136 -35.92 24.25 31.77
CA PHE A 136 -35.77 22.97 31.05
C PHE A 136 -37.13 22.30 30.79
N GLY A 137 -37.45 22.03 29.53
CA GLY A 137 -38.74 21.48 29.09
C GLY A 137 -40.00 22.30 29.44
N GLN A 138 -39.88 23.57 29.85
CA GLN A 138 -41.00 24.39 30.35
C GLN A 138 -40.89 25.89 30.01
N VAL A 139 -42.01 26.54 29.75
CA VAL A 139 -42.12 28.01 29.70
C VAL A 139 -43.23 28.48 30.63
N ASP A 140 -42.89 29.34 31.58
CA ASP A 140 -43.81 30.02 32.47
C ASP A 140 -44.27 31.35 31.88
N LEU A 141 -45.58 31.58 31.90
CA LEU A 141 -46.26 32.76 31.41
C LEU A 141 -46.88 33.55 32.56
N SER A 142 -46.82 34.87 32.48
CA SER A 142 -47.62 35.78 33.31
C SER A 142 -48.12 36.98 32.50
N TRP A 143 -49.30 37.49 32.83
CA TRP A 143 -49.90 38.66 32.19
C TRP A 143 -50.71 39.49 33.19
N THR A 144 -51.02 40.73 32.81
CA THR A 144 -51.95 41.61 33.52
C THR A 144 -53.32 41.52 32.84
N ASP A 145 -54.31 41.15 33.64
CA ASP A 145 -55.72 41.22 33.31
C ASP A 145 -56.27 42.66 33.39
N HIS A 146 -57.26 42.97 32.56
CA HIS A 146 -57.97 44.25 32.47
C HIS A 146 -59.49 44.06 32.36
N SER A 147 -59.98 42.84 32.56
CA SER A 147 -61.38 42.43 32.45
C SER A 147 -61.98 42.18 33.84
N SER A 148 -63.30 41.98 33.88
CA SER A 148 -64.04 41.42 35.02
C SER A 148 -65.38 40.80 34.57
N THR A 149 -65.43 40.33 33.32
CA THR A 149 -66.61 39.80 32.61
C THR A 149 -66.24 38.64 31.67
N GLU A 150 -65.01 38.15 31.79
CA GLU A 150 -64.49 36.99 31.08
C GLU A 150 -64.82 35.70 31.84
N ALA A 151 -65.28 34.67 31.12
CA ALA A 151 -65.39 33.32 31.65
C ALA A 151 -64.05 32.58 31.63
N ALA A 152 -63.14 33.00 30.74
CA ALA A 152 -61.94 32.26 30.40
C ALA A 152 -60.83 33.11 29.74
N PHE A 153 -59.60 32.61 29.80
CA PHE A 153 -58.48 33.06 28.97
C PHE A 153 -58.05 31.95 28.02
N GLU A 154 -57.90 32.27 26.73
CA GLU A 154 -57.28 31.39 25.75
C GLU A 154 -55.79 31.72 25.60
N VAL A 155 -54.92 30.73 25.84
CA VAL A 155 -53.49 30.83 25.55
C VAL A 155 -53.21 30.20 24.19
N TRP A 156 -52.60 30.97 23.30
CA TRP A 156 -52.22 30.59 21.95
C TRP A 156 -50.69 30.46 21.84
N ARG A 157 -50.19 29.48 21.07
CA ARG A 157 -48.76 29.16 20.96
C ARG A 157 -48.31 29.01 19.49
N SER A 158 -47.14 29.58 19.17
CA SER A 158 -46.36 29.35 17.94
C SER A 158 -45.02 28.70 18.30
N THR A 159 -44.56 27.76 17.47
CA THR A 159 -43.22 27.14 17.55
C THR A 159 -42.31 27.61 16.39
N THR A 160 -42.66 28.73 15.76
CA THR A 160 -42.02 29.27 14.54
C THR A 160 -41.82 30.79 14.62
N GLY A 161 -41.59 31.29 15.84
CA GLY A 161 -41.39 32.71 16.14
C GLY A 161 -42.67 33.56 16.12
N VAL A 162 -42.50 34.87 16.35
CA VAL A 162 -43.59 35.88 16.43
C VAL A 162 -44.40 36.03 15.14
N ALA A 163 -43.82 35.71 13.99
CA ALA A 163 -44.47 35.76 12.68
C ALA A 163 -45.03 34.38 12.25
N GLY A 164 -44.90 33.37 13.12
CA GLY A 164 -45.35 32.01 12.89
C GLY A 164 -46.86 31.83 13.05
N ALA A 165 -47.35 30.64 12.71
CA ALA A 165 -48.74 30.29 12.93
C ALA A 165 -48.99 29.97 14.43
N PHE A 166 -49.87 30.73 15.06
CA PHE A 166 -50.34 30.47 16.41
C PHE A 166 -51.53 29.52 16.40
N ALA A 167 -51.54 28.55 17.32
CA ALA A 167 -52.67 27.65 17.58
C ALA A 167 -53.10 27.71 19.05
N LEU A 168 -54.38 27.50 19.34
CA LEU A 168 -54.89 27.40 20.70
C LEU A 168 -54.19 26.26 21.44
N HIS A 169 -53.58 26.57 22.58
CA HIS A 169 -52.82 25.62 23.38
C HIS A 169 -53.59 25.15 24.62
N VAL A 170 -54.24 26.07 25.32
CA VAL A 170 -55.07 25.78 26.51
C VAL A 170 -56.13 26.87 26.70
N VAL A 171 -57.25 26.50 27.34
CA VAL A 171 -58.25 27.43 27.88
C VAL A 171 -58.18 27.37 29.40
N LEU A 172 -58.09 28.53 30.03
CA LEU A 172 -58.01 28.74 31.48
C LEU A 172 -59.31 29.40 31.97
N ALA A 173 -59.61 29.31 33.26
CA ALA A 173 -60.77 29.99 33.85
C ALA A 173 -60.60 31.53 33.91
N ALA A 174 -61.66 32.24 34.29
CA ALA A 174 -61.65 33.65 34.71
C ALA A 174 -60.58 33.95 35.78
N ASP A 175 -60.22 35.23 35.94
CA ASP A 175 -59.14 35.73 36.83
C ASP A 175 -57.72 35.14 36.57
N ALA A 176 -57.55 34.23 35.60
CA ALA A 176 -56.27 33.56 35.36
C ALA A 176 -55.22 34.53 34.79
N THR A 177 -54.11 34.68 35.51
CA THR A 177 -53.02 35.63 35.19
C THR A 177 -51.66 34.95 34.96
N THR A 178 -51.59 33.62 35.07
CA THR A 178 -50.37 32.82 34.85
C THR A 178 -50.65 31.45 34.23
N PHE A 179 -49.65 30.86 33.56
CA PHE A 179 -49.72 29.49 33.04
C PHE A 179 -48.32 28.88 32.84
N SER A 180 -48.15 27.58 33.11
CA SER A 180 -46.89 26.86 32.89
C SER A 180 -47.03 25.85 31.75
N ALA A 181 -46.46 26.17 30.58
CA ALA A 181 -46.40 25.28 29.43
C ALA A 181 -45.28 24.24 29.62
N MET A 182 -45.62 23.03 30.05
CA MET A 182 -44.69 21.92 30.27
C MET A 182 -44.59 20.97 29.05
N GLY A 183 -43.53 20.16 29.00
CA GLY A 183 -43.35 19.12 27.99
C GLY A 183 -42.88 19.69 26.64
N LEU A 184 -42.00 20.68 26.70
CA LEU A 184 -41.41 21.35 25.56
C LEU A 184 -40.05 20.72 25.18
N ASP A 185 -39.65 20.85 23.91
CA ASP A 185 -38.34 20.42 23.43
C ASP A 185 -37.25 21.38 23.91
N ASP A 186 -36.05 20.88 24.22
CA ASP A 186 -34.92 21.70 24.65
C ASP A 186 -34.25 22.43 23.46
N GLY A 187 -33.89 23.71 23.64
CA GLY A 187 -33.27 24.55 22.61
C GLY A 187 -34.25 25.17 21.60
N ALA A 188 -35.56 24.99 21.79
CA ALA A 188 -36.59 25.46 20.87
C ALA A 188 -37.23 26.78 21.35
N GLU A 189 -37.56 27.67 20.40
CA GLU A 189 -38.28 28.92 20.68
C GLU A 189 -39.80 28.68 20.67
N TYR A 190 -40.45 29.10 21.75
CA TYR A 190 -41.91 29.10 21.87
C TYR A 190 -42.40 30.53 22.10
N CYS A 191 -43.31 30.96 21.24
CA CYS A 191 -43.99 32.25 21.32
C CYS A 191 -45.44 32.06 21.75
N PHE A 192 -45.93 32.93 22.63
CA PHE A 192 -47.28 32.86 23.19
C PHE A 192 -48.03 34.18 23.04
N GLN A 193 -49.36 34.09 22.95
CA GLN A 193 -50.31 35.20 23.04
C GLN A 193 -51.49 34.77 23.92
N VAL A 194 -52.17 35.71 24.57
CA VAL A 194 -53.35 35.44 25.41
C VAL A 194 -54.49 36.38 25.02
N ARG A 195 -55.73 35.89 25.03
CA ARG A 195 -56.96 36.70 24.92
C ARG A 195 -58.00 36.27 25.95
N ALA A 196 -58.83 37.22 26.37
CA ALA A 196 -59.98 36.97 27.24
C ALA A 196 -61.22 36.58 26.43
N VAL A 197 -62.12 35.80 27.03
CA VAL A 197 -63.36 35.29 26.41
C VAL A 197 -64.52 35.47 27.39
N SER A 198 -65.60 36.15 26.99
CA SER A 198 -66.79 36.34 27.84
C SER A 198 -67.63 35.08 27.96
N HIS A 199 -68.58 35.10 28.91
CA HIS A 199 -69.60 34.07 29.08
C HIS A 199 -70.44 33.80 27.80
N HIS A 200 -70.42 34.74 26.84
CA HIS A 200 -71.16 34.67 25.57
C HIS A 200 -70.27 34.35 24.36
N GLY A 201 -69.00 33.98 24.59
CA GLY A 201 -68.05 33.67 23.52
C GLY A 201 -67.54 34.87 22.73
N LEU A 202 -67.77 36.11 23.20
CA LEU A 202 -67.09 37.28 22.65
C LEU A 202 -65.64 37.28 23.14
N VAL A 203 -64.71 37.52 22.22
CA VAL A 203 -63.26 37.43 22.47
C VAL A 203 -62.61 38.81 22.39
N SER A 204 -61.63 39.07 23.26
CA SER A 204 -60.77 40.24 23.14
C SER A 204 -59.81 40.10 21.94
N ASP A 205 -59.15 41.20 21.57
CA ASP A 205 -57.90 41.12 20.80
C ASP A 205 -56.87 40.26 21.55
N LEU A 206 -55.93 39.67 20.80
CA LEU A 206 -54.78 38.96 21.37
C LEU A 206 -53.75 39.95 21.94
N SER A 207 -53.13 39.57 23.06
CA SER A 207 -51.98 40.28 23.60
C SER A 207 -50.82 40.36 22.59
N ALA A 208 -49.89 41.28 22.80
CA ALA A 208 -48.59 41.23 22.15
C ALA A 208 -47.93 39.84 22.38
N ALA A 209 -47.25 39.33 21.36
CA ALA A 209 -46.57 38.04 21.44
C ALA A 209 -45.33 38.12 22.34
N SER A 210 -45.15 37.12 23.19
CA SER A 210 -44.01 36.99 24.11
C SER A 210 -43.33 35.64 23.87
N CYS A 211 -42.02 35.63 23.72
CA CYS A 211 -41.27 34.42 23.31
C CYS A 211 -40.14 34.10 24.28
N ALA A 212 -39.90 32.81 24.47
CA ALA A 212 -38.74 32.32 25.21
C ALA A 212 -38.20 31.04 24.56
N THR A 213 -36.87 30.87 24.59
CA THR A 213 -36.19 29.66 24.13
C THR A 213 -35.86 28.77 25.32
N THR A 214 -36.24 27.49 25.27
CA THR A 214 -35.87 26.51 26.30
C THR A 214 -34.34 26.34 26.34
N PRO A 215 -33.70 26.38 27.52
CA PRO A 215 -32.27 26.12 27.63
C PRO A 215 -31.95 24.66 27.31
N VAL A 216 -30.86 24.40 26.57
CA VAL A 216 -30.35 23.04 26.38
C VAL A 216 -29.57 22.60 27.62
N PRO A 217 -29.84 21.42 28.21
CA PRO A 217 -29.12 20.96 29.39
C PRO A 217 -27.67 20.58 29.04
N THR A 218 -26.75 21.51 29.30
CA THR A 218 -25.31 21.29 29.17
C THR A 218 -24.82 20.34 30.27
N LEU A 219 -24.30 19.18 29.89
CA LEU A 219 -23.62 18.27 30.81
C LEU A 219 -22.20 18.78 31.09
N PRO A 220 -21.63 18.51 32.29
CA PRO A 220 -20.24 18.84 32.57
C PRO A 220 -19.31 18.03 31.65
N PRO A 221 -18.12 18.58 31.30
CA PRO A 221 -17.11 17.82 30.57
C PRO A 221 -16.66 16.59 31.36
N PRO A 222 -16.26 15.49 30.69
CA PRO A 222 -15.61 14.36 31.36
C PRO A 222 -14.29 14.77 32.03
N SER A 223 -13.82 13.95 32.96
CA SER A 223 -12.46 14.05 33.51
C SER A 223 -11.40 13.97 32.40
N ALA A 224 -10.27 14.66 32.57
CA ALA A 224 -9.15 14.56 31.64
C ALA A 224 -8.40 13.22 31.82
N PRO A 225 -7.93 12.57 30.73
CA PRO A 225 -7.00 11.44 30.84
C PRO A 225 -5.73 11.86 31.60
N SER A 226 -5.10 10.92 32.31
CA SER A 226 -3.88 11.20 33.10
C SER A 226 -2.75 10.23 32.78
N SER A 227 -1.54 10.53 33.26
CA SER A 227 -0.36 9.65 33.13
C SER A 227 -0.09 9.20 31.68
N LEU A 228 -0.29 10.09 30.70
CA LEU A 228 0.06 9.81 29.31
C LEU A 228 1.57 9.61 29.20
N THR A 229 1.96 8.54 28.52
CA THR A 229 3.34 8.19 28.17
C THR A 229 3.45 7.95 26.66
N ALA A 230 4.62 8.25 26.10
CA ALA A 230 4.94 8.04 24.69
C ALA A 230 6.27 7.30 24.58
N SER A 231 6.25 6.08 24.02
CA SER A 231 7.42 5.19 23.93
C SER A 231 7.63 4.74 22.49
N PRO A 232 8.76 5.06 21.83
CA PRO A 232 8.99 4.69 20.45
C PRO A 232 9.18 3.18 20.33
N THR A 233 8.46 2.57 19.40
CA THR A 233 8.48 1.11 19.15
C THR A 233 9.29 0.74 17.91
N SER A 234 9.48 1.69 16.99
CA SER A 234 10.40 1.62 15.86
C SER A 234 10.85 3.03 15.47
N SER A 235 11.69 3.16 14.45
CA SER A 235 11.99 4.46 13.82
C SER A 235 10.77 5.13 13.16
N THR A 236 9.65 4.42 13.01
CA THR A 236 8.44 4.87 12.31
C THR A 236 7.15 4.74 13.13
N ALA A 237 7.24 4.39 14.42
CA ALA A 237 6.08 4.18 15.29
C ALA A 237 6.35 4.49 16.77
N THR A 238 5.31 4.91 17.49
CA THR A 238 5.31 5.23 18.93
C THR A 238 4.06 4.69 19.60
N ALA A 239 4.24 3.87 20.64
CA ALA A 239 3.16 3.44 21.52
C ALA A 239 2.79 4.58 22.50
N LEU A 240 1.49 4.79 22.67
CA LEU A 240 0.91 5.77 23.58
C LEU A 240 0.06 5.03 24.61
N VAL A 241 0.26 5.31 25.90
CA VAL A 241 -0.50 4.68 27.00
C VAL A 241 -0.88 5.74 28.02
N TRP A 242 -2.14 5.76 28.45
CA TRP A 242 -2.68 6.69 29.44
C TRP A 242 -3.59 5.98 30.45
N THR A 243 -3.80 6.62 31.59
CA THR A 243 -4.81 6.26 32.58
C THR A 243 -6.11 6.96 32.25
N ASP A 244 -7.16 6.18 32.02
CA ASP A 244 -8.52 6.69 31.97
C ASP A 244 -8.97 7.17 33.36
N THR A 245 -9.63 8.32 33.42
CA THR A 245 -10.26 8.86 34.64
C THR A 245 -11.69 9.36 34.42
N ALA A 246 -12.20 9.20 33.19
CA ALA A 246 -13.58 9.46 32.84
C ALA A 246 -14.48 8.28 33.28
N GLY A 247 -15.77 8.40 33.03
CA GLY A 247 -16.75 7.35 33.28
C GLY A 247 -18.10 7.60 32.60
N GLN A 248 -18.11 8.47 31.59
CA GLN A 248 -19.23 8.90 30.74
C GLN A 248 -18.72 9.45 29.39
N GLU A 249 -17.48 9.12 29.03
CA GLU A 249 -16.89 9.42 27.74
C GLU A 249 -17.42 8.47 26.66
N GLN A 250 -17.52 8.97 25.43
CA GLN A 250 -17.90 8.19 24.25
C GLN A 250 -16.68 7.88 23.37
N ALA A 251 -15.62 8.68 23.50
CA ALA A 251 -14.37 8.53 22.75
C ALA A 251 -13.18 9.22 23.43
N PHE A 252 -11.98 8.88 22.99
CA PHE A 252 -10.74 9.65 23.23
C PHE A 252 -10.21 10.22 21.92
N GLU A 253 -9.85 11.50 21.92
CA GLU A 253 -9.08 12.11 20.83
C GLU A 253 -7.59 12.17 21.19
N ILE A 254 -6.74 11.75 20.25
CA ILE A 254 -5.29 11.77 20.36
C ILE A 254 -4.76 12.89 19.48
N TRP A 255 -3.98 13.79 20.07
CA TRP A 255 -3.46 15.00 19.46
C TRP A 255 -1.93 14.99 19.46
N ARG A 256 -1.31 15.36 18.34
CA ARG A 256 0.14 15.31 18.09
C ARG A 256 0.68 16.67 17.65
N SER A 257 1.86 17.03 18.16
CA SER A 257 2.68 18.18 17.77
C SER A 257 4.01 17.70 17.17
N LEU A 258 4.43 18.36 16.10
CA LEU A 258 5.77 18.29 15.49
C LEU A 258 6.68 19.46 15.93
N GLU A 259 6.13 20.39 16.70
CA GLU A 259 6.75 21.66 17.11
C GLU A 259 7.16 21.63 18.60
N GLY A 260 7.41 20.42 19.13
CA GLY A 260 7.73 20.19 20.54
C GLY A 260 6.54 20.40 21.49
N ALA A 261 6.83 20.39 22.80
CA ALA A 261 5.84 20.31 23.88
C ALA A 261 4.84 21.48 23.90
N SER A 262 5.29 22.67 23.50
CA SER A 262 4.51 23.92 23.49
C SER A 262 4.01 24.32 22.10
N GLY A 263 4.26 23.50 21.09
CA GLY A 263 3.91 23.77 19.70
C GLY A 263 2.43 23.52 19.35
N THR A 264 2.11 23.62 18.07
CA THR A 264 0.77 23.40 17.53
C THR A 264 0.42 21.91 17.52
N TYR A 265 -0.71 21.55 18.15
CA TYR A 265 -1.22 20.18 18.14
C TYR A 265 -2.35 20.03 17.12
N VAL A 266 -2.37 18.89 16.43
CA VAL A 266 -3.46 18.45 15.54
C VAL A 266 -4.01 17.10 15.99
N SER A 267 -5.33 16.89 15.86
CA SER A 267 -5.92 15.56 16.09
C SER A 267 -5.45 14.58 15.02
N ILE A 268 -5.01 13.39 15.44
CA ILE A 268 -4.55 12.31 14.55
C ILE A 268 -5.46 11.09 14.57
N ALA A 269 -6.22 10.89 15.65
CA ALA A 269 -7.13 9.76 15.80
C ALA A 269 -8.23 10.06 16.85
N THR A 270 -9.39 9.46 16.64
CA THR A 270 -10.47 9.34 17.63
C THR A 270 -10.72 7.86 17.86
N LEU A 271 -10.62 7.41 19.11
CA LEU A 271 -10.77 6.01 19.53
C LEU A 271 -12.00 5.84 20.44
N PRO A 272 -12.60 4.64 20.55
CA PRO A 272 -13.76 4.40 21.40
C PRO A 272 -13.52 4.71 22.90
N ALA A 273 -14.62 4.89 23.64
CA ALA A 273 -14.65 4.92 25.10
C ALA A 273 -13.83 3.77 25.75
N ASN A 274 -13.36 3.99 26.97
CA ASN A 274 -12.52 3.04 27.74
C ASN A 274 -11.17 2.64 27.06
N THR A 275 -10.79 3.24 25.92
CA THR A 275 -9.47 2.99 25.31
C THR A 275 -8.36 3.66 26.11
N THR A 276 -7.36 2.89 26.54
CA THR A 276 -6.22 3.35 27.37
C THR A 276 -4.86 3.32 26.68
N ALA A 277 -4.78 2.78 25.46
CA ALA A 277 -3.55 2.71 24.69
C ALA A 277 -3.80 2.73 23.18
N THR A 278 -2.81 3.19 22.42
CA THR A 278 -2.76 3.06 20.95
C THR A 278 -1.31 3.06 20.46
N THR A 279 -1.11 2.90 19.15
CA THR A 279 0.19 3.13 18.49
C THR A 279 -0.01 4.10 17.35
N ASP A 280 0.75 5.20 17.37
CA ASP A 280 0.89 6.09 16.23
C ASP A 280 2.00 5.58 15.32
N GLY A 281 1.84 5.71 14.01
CA GLY A 281 2.65 5.02 13.00
C GLY A 281 2.73 5.78 11.67
N GLY A 282 3.71 5.43 10.85
CA GLY A 282 4.07 6.23 9.68
C GLY A 282 4.82 7.51 10.07
N LEU A 283 5.50 7.49 11.22
CA LEU A 283 6.35 8.57 11.71
C LEU A 283 7.65 8.65 10.91
N THR A 284 8.26 9.83 10.89
CA THR A 284 9.62 10.04 10.41
C THR A 284 10.61 9.60 11.49
N ALA A 285 11.75 9.02 11.09
CA ALA A 285 12.83 8.66 12.00
C ALA A 285 13.55 9.89 12.59
N SER A 286 14.26 9.71 13.71
CA SER A 286 15.06 10.77 14.37
C SER A 286 14.30 12.07 14.65
N THR A 287 12.97 12.00 14.83
CA THR A 287 12.06 13.16 14.88
C THR A 287 11.33 13.20 16.23
N GLU A 288 11.23 14.37 16.85
CA GLU A 288 10.44 14.55 18.09
C GLU A 288 8.95 14.66 17.78
N TYR A 289 8.15 13.91 18.54
CA TYR A 289 6.70 13.97 18.54
C TYR A 289 6.19 14.15 19.96
N CYS A 290 5.32 15.15 20.16
CA CYS A 290 4.68 15.42 21.44
C CYS A 290 3.18 15.14 21.36
N TYR A 291 2.64 14.47 22.38
CA TYR A 291 1.29 13.92 22.40
C TYR A 291 0.49 14.44 23.58
N ARG A 292 -0.83 14.57 23.37
CA ARG A 292 -1.86 14.84 24.38
C ARG A 292 -3.11 14.02 24.04
N VAL A 293 -3.87 13.60 25.04
CA VAL A 293 -5.15 12.90 24.86
C VAL A 293 -6.25 13.66 25.61
N ARG A 294 -7.48 13.70 25.09
CA ARG A 294 -8.66 14.21 25.79
C ARG A 294 -9.86 13.28 25.62
N ALA A 295 -10.73 13.24 26.62
CA ALA A 295 -12.00 12.53 26.58
C ALA A 295 -13.07 13.39 25.88
N ILE A 296 -13.95 12.73 25.11
CA ILE A 296 -15.11 13.32 24.45
C ILE A 296 -16.36 12.77 25.14
N GLY A 297 -17.23 13.64 25.63
CA GLY A 297 -18.49 13.25 26.27
C GLY A 297 -19.62 12.95 25.27
N SER A 298 -20.85 13.00 25.75
CA SER A 298 -22.05 13.08 24.89
C SER A 298 -22.13 14.41 24.15
N ALA A 299 -22.99 14.50 23.13
CA ALA A 299 -23.13 15.71 22.29
C ALA A 299 -23.53 17.00 23.05
N SER A 300 -24.07 16.89 24.28
CA SER A 300 -24.39 18.02 25.16
C SER A 300 -23.32 18.33 26.22
N ALA A 301 -22.18 17.62 26.20
CA ALA A 301 -21.02 17.86 27.05
C ALA A 301 -19.84 18.38 26.21
N PRO A 302 -19.12 19.43 26.64
CA PRO A 302 -17.87 19.81 25.99
C PRO A 302 -16.78 18.75 26.23
N PRO A 303 -15.75 18.67 25.36
CA PRO A 303 -14.57 17.82 25.60
C PRO A 303 -13.89 18.10 26.95
N SER A 304 -13.20 17.11 27.50
CA SER A 304 -12.36 17.29 28.67
C SER A 304 -11.18 18.24 28.40
N GLY A 305 -10.52 18.68 29.47
CA GLY A 305 -9.14 19.15 29.38
C GLY A 305 -8.21 18.05 28.81
N PHE A 306 -7.07 18.46 28.26
CA PHE A 306 -6.04 17.51 27.83
C PHE A 306 -5.32 16.89 29.02
N SER A 307 -4.76 15.70 28.78
CA SER A 307 -3.77 15.05 29.64
C SER A 307 -2.50 15.89 29.83
N ASN A 308 -1.58 15.40 30.66
CA ASN A 308 -0.19 15.81 30.56
C ASN A 308 0.33 15.64 29.11
N THR A 309 1.29 16.47 28.73
CA THR A 309 2.04 16.26 27.49
C THR A 309 3.03 15.11 27.69
N ALA A 310 3.19 14.27 26.68
CA ALA A 310 4.25 13.27 26.60
C ALA A 310 5.02 13.46 25.28
N CYS A 311 6.32 13.75 25.35
CA CYS A 311 7.18 13.92 24.19
C CYS A 311 8.16 12.75 24.08
N THR A 312 8.47 12.34 22.85
CA THR A 312 9.50 11.35 22.59
C THR A 312 10.09 11.51 21.18
N THR A 313 11.32 11.05 20.99
CA THR A 313 12.00 11.09 19.68
C THR A 313 12.01 9.67 19.10
N THR A 314 11.56 9.51 17.85
CA THR A 314 11.75 8.24 17.13
C THR A 314 13.25 7.95 16.99
N PRO A 315 13.72 6.72 17.19
CA PRO A 315 15.12 6.38 16.93
C PRO A 315 15.45 6.53 15.44
N ALA A 316 16.74 6.64 15.12
CA ALA A 316 17.22 6.41 13.77
C ALA A 316 16.86 4.98 13.31
N PRO A 317 16.72 4.71 12.00
CA PRO A 317 16.63 3.35 11.50
C PRO A 317 17.93 2.58 11.82
N PRO A 318 17.89 1.23 11.88
CA PRO A 318 19.11 0.44 11.94
C PRO A 318 19.96 0.67 10.68
N PRO A 319 21.28 0.44 10.72
CA PRO A 319 22.10 0.40 9.50
C PRO A 319 21.64 -0.74 8.58
N PRO A 320 21.74 -0.58 7.25
CA PRO A 320 21.53 -1.67 6.30
C PRO A 320 22.46 -2.86 6.56
N ALA A 321 22.09 -4.03 6.04
CA ALA A 321 22.89 -5.24 6.15
C ALA A 321 24.30 -5.06 5.54
N THR A 322 25.31 -5.69 6.16
CA THR A 322 26.68 -5.65 5.63
C THR A 322 26.82 -6.56 4.42
N PRO A 323 27.47 -6.12 3.32
CA PRO A 323 27.67 -6.95 2.13
C PRO A 323 28.62 -8.12 2.42
N SER A 324 28.33 -9.29 1.86
CA SER A 324 29.16 -10.50 1.96
C SER A 324 29.70 -10.93 0.59
N GLY A 325 30.40 -12.06 0.52
CA GLY A 325 30.80 -12.65 -0.77
C GLY A 325 31.68 -11.77 -1.65
N LEU A 326 32.37 -10.77 -1.10
CA LEU A 326 33.23 -9.88 -1.88
C LEU A 326 34.36 -10.68 -2.53
N VAL A 327 34.36 -10.70 -3.85
CA VAL A 327 35.40 -11.26 -4.71
C VAL A 327 36.01 -10.13 -5.53
N ALA A 328 37.35 -10.11 -5.60
CA ALA A 328 38.12 -9.30 -6.53
C ALA A 328 38.83 -10.22 -7.54
N ALA A 329 38.61 -9.99 -8.83
CA ALA A 329 39.21 -10.78 -9.91
C ALA A 329 39.99 -9.87 -10.86
N ALA A 330 41.26 -10.18 -11.11
CA ALA A 330 42.03 -9.50 -12.15
C ALA A 330 41.48 -9.86 -13.53
N ALA A 331 41.15 -8.84 -14.33
CA ALA A 331 40.61 -9.02 -15.67
C ALA A 331 41.59 -8.58 -16.77
N THR A 332 42.50 -7.65 -16.46
CA THR A 332 43.66 -7.30 -17.30
C THR A 332 44.82 -6.82 -16.43
N SER A 333 45.94 -6.43 -17.05
CA SER A 333 47.05 -5.73 -16.39
C SER A 333 46.68 -4.33 -15.86
N ALA A 334 45.49 -3.80 -16.16
CA ALA A 334 45.03 -2.49 -15.73
C ALA A 334 43.58 -2.46 -15.21
N ARG A 335 42.97 -3.63 -14.95
CA ARG A 335 41.55 -3.77 -14.58
C ARG A 335 41.31 -4.91 -13.58
N ILE A 336 40.53 -4.64 -12.54
CA ILE A 336 39.99 -5.62 -11.59
C ILE A 336 38.48 -5.48 -11.55
N GLU A 337 37.77 -6.60 -11.68
CA GLU A 337 36.33 -6.67 -11.44
C GLU A 337 36.04 -7.06 -9.99
N LEU A 338 34.99 -6.48 -9.44
CA LEU A 338 34.49 -6.73 -8.09
C LEU A 338 33.06 -7.24 -8.17
N SER A 339 32.72 -8.23 -7.36
CA SER A 339 31.33 -8.67 -7.11
C SER A 339 31.13 -8.98 -5.63
N TRP A 340 29.92 -8.78 -5.11
CA TRP A 340 29.56 -9.08 -3.73
C TRP A 340 28.09 -9.51 -3.63
N ASP A 341 27.72 -10.15 -2.52
CA ASP A 341 26.33 -10.40 -2.19
C ASP A 341 25.66 -9.09 -1.73
N ASP A 342 24.55 -8.74 -2.37
CA ASP A 342 23.61 -7.77 -1.83
C ASP A 342 22.77 -8.43 -0.73
N ASN A 343 22.94 -7.96 0.50
CA ASN A 343 22.21 -8.44 1.68
C ASN A 343 21.13 -7.44 2.16
N ALA A 344 21.01 -6.27 1.51
CA ALA A 344 20.21 -5.14 1.96
C ALA A 344 18.92 -4.99 1.11
N THR A 345 18.00 -4.13 1.58
CA THR A 345 16.80 -3.72 0.82
C THR A 345 16.40 -2.26 1.10
N ASP A 346 17.26 -1.56 1.83
CA ASP A 346 17.04 -0.33 2.58
C ASP A 346 18.25 0.62 2.51
N GLU A 347 19.26 0.25 1.71
CA GLU A 347 20.44 1.02 1.44
C GLU A 347 20.20 2.13 0.42
N ALA A 348 20.90 3.26 0.58
CA ALA A 348 20.94 4.33 -0.43
C ALA A 348 21.89 3.99 -1.60
N GLY A 349 22.75 2.99 -1.41
CA GLY A 349 23.78 2.58 -2.35
C GLY A 349 24.97 1.92 -1.66
N TYR A 350 26.10 1.88 -2.37
CA TYR A 350 27.29 1.16 -1.95
C TYR A 350 28.52 2.06 -1.95
N ALA A 351 29.43 1.88 -0.99
CA ALA A 351 30.74 2.54 -0.98
C ALA A 351 31.87 1.51 -1.03
N ILE A 352 32.69 1.62 -2.07
CA ILE A 352 33.85 0.76 -2.34
C ILE A 352 35.10 1.45 -1.83
N TRP A 353 35.86 0.74 -0.99
CA TRP A 353 37.08 1.21 -0.37
C TRP A 353 38.26 0.37 -0.86
N ARG A 354 39.33 1.02 -1.35
CA ARG A 354 40.49 0.36 -1.96
C ARG A 354 41.77 0.66 -1.19
N SER A 355 42.64 -0.34 -1.06
CA SER A 355 44.03 -0.19 -0.64
C SER A 355 44.98 -0.60 -1.77
N THR A 356 46.10 0.11 -1.87
CA THR A 356 47.23 -0.19 -2.77
C THR A 356 48.47 -0.66 -1.98
N THR A 357 48.29 -1.05 -0.72
CA THR A 357 49.37 -1.42 0.22
C THR A 357 49.08 -2.76 0.91
N GLY A 358 48.35 -3.64 0.23
CA GLY A 358 47.96 -4.97 0.70
C GLY A 358 46.77 -4.99 1.67
N SER A 359 46.43 -6.18 2.14
CA SER A 359 45.24 -6.48 2.95
C SER A 359 45.17 -5.69 4.27
N SER A 360 46.32 -5.53 4.94
CA SER A 360 46.52 -4.74 6.16
C SER A 360 46.82 -3.25 5.91
N GLY A 361 46.79 -2.81 4.65
CA GLY A 361 47.09 -1.44 4.24
C GLY A 361 46.01 -0.42 4.65
N SER A 362 46.27 0.86 4.37
CA SER A 362 45.25 1.90 4.50
C SER A 362 44.25 1.83 3.36
N TYR A 363 42.96 1.93 3.64
CA TYR A 363 41.89 1.92 2.64
C TYR A 363 41.33 3.33 2.47
N ALA A 364 41.18 3.77 1.23
CA ALA A 364 40.54 5.04 0.86
C ALA A 364 39.24 4.77 0.08
N LEU A 365 38.28 5.69 0.16
CA LEU A 365 37.08 5.64 -0.67
C LEU A 365 37.49 5.74 -2.15
N HIS A 366 37.07 4.76 -2.94
CA HIS A 366 37.35 4.64 -4.36
C HIS A 366 36.15 5.05 -5.22
N ALA A 367 34.99 4.48 -4.92
CA ALA A 367 33.76 4.72 -5.67
C ALA A 367 32.53 4.64 -4.76
N THR A 368 31.44 5.27 -5.20
CA THR A 368 30.10 5.11 -4.63
C THR A 368 29.11 4.76 -5.73
N LEU A 369 28.30 3.73 -5.52
CA LEU A 369 27.28 3.25 -6.45
C LEU A 369 25.87 3.46 -5.89
N ALA A 370 24.86 3.38 -6.75
CA ALA A 370 23.44 3.41 -6.35
C ALA A 370 23.01 2.10 -5.66
N ALA A 371 21.81 2.12 -5.07
CA ALA A 371 21.14 0.94 -4.49
C ALA A 371 21.02 -0.22 -5.48
N GLY A 372 21.01 -1.47 -4.97
CA GLY A 372 20.92 -2.69 -5.76
C GLY A 372 22.07 -2.92 -6.76
N GLN A 373 23.25 -2.30 -6.56
CA GLN A 373 24.45 -2.55 -7.36
C GLN A 373 25.37 -3.55 -6.64
N ALA A 374 25.57 -4.72 -7.24
CA ALA A 374 26.34 -5.84 -6.67
C ALA A 374 27.72 -6.07 -7.34
N THR A 375 28.10 -5.21 -8.29
CA THR A 375 29.32 -5.37 -9.11
C THR A 375 29.98 -4.02 -9.44
N HIS A 376 31.30 -4.00 -9.61
CA HIS A 376 32.06 -2.82 -10.04
C HIS A 376 33.28 -3.17 -10.91
N SER A 377 33.64 -2.28 -11.83
CA SER A 377 34.87 -2.39 -12.64
C SER A 377 35.87 -1.31 -12.24
N ASP A 378 36.99 -1.70 -11.63
CA ASP A 378 38.09 -0.80 -11.31
C ASP A 378 39.13 -0.80 -12.43
N GLN A 379 39.50 0.38 -12.93
CA GLN A 379 40.22 0.57 -14.19
C GLN A 379 41.32 1.61 -14.07
N GLY A 380 42.32 1.53 -14.95
CA GLY A 380 43.50 2.41 -14.91
C GLY A 380 44.49 2.02 -13.80
N LEU A 381 44.50 0.73 -13.44
CA LEU A 381 45.40 0.16 -12.45
C LEU A 381 46.82 -0.01 -13.02
N GLY A 382 47.82 -0.09 -12.14
CA GLY A 382 49.17 -0.50 -12.52
C GLY A 382 49.24 -2.02 -12.71
N ALA A 383 50.10 -2.49 -13.61
CA ALA A 383 50.37 -3.90 -13.85
C ALA A 383 51.10 -4.58 -12.68
N ALA A 384 50.99 -5.90 -12.57
CA ALA A 384 51.65 -6.73 -11.55
C ALA A 384 51.46 -6.22 -10.10
N THR A 385 50.37 -5.49 -9.82
CA THR A 385 50.18 -4.72 -8.58
C THR A 385 48.98 -5.25 -7.81
N GLN A 386 49.16 -5.52 -6.52
CA GLN A 386 48.08 -5.96 -5.64
C GLN A 386 47.20 -4.78 -5.19
N TYR A 387 45.90 -4.94 -5.38
CA TYR A 387 44.86 -4.06 -4.85
C TYR A 387 43.92 -4.87 -3.96
N CYS A 388 43.54 -4.30 -2.82
CA CYS A 388 42.62 -4.92 -1.87
C CYS A 388 41.39 -4.05 -1.66
N TYR A 389 40.22 -4.66 -1.57
CA TYR A 389 38.93 -3.98 -1.59
C TYR A 389 38.09 -4.34 -0.38
N LYS A 390 37.22 -3.41 0.04
CA LYS A 390 36.13 -3.60 1.02
C LYS A 390 34.91 -2.84 0.53
N VAL A 391 33.71 -3.33 0.83
CA VAL A 391 32.45 -2.68 0.45
C VAL A 391 31.59 -2.47 1.70
N ARG A 392 30.79 -1.40 1.73
CA ARG A 392 29.69 -1.23 2.69
C ARG A 392 28.43 -0.74 2.00
N ALA A 393 27.27 -1.07 2.56
CA ALA A 393 26.01 -0.45 2.22
C ALA A 393 25.90 0.93 2.90
N LEU A 394 25.28 1.89 2.22
CA LEU A 394 25.12 3.27 2.66
C LEU A 394 23.72 3.48 3.27
N GLY A 395 23.65 4.21 4.39
CA GLY A 395 22.41 4.39 5.15
C GLY A 395 21.37 5.26 4.42
N GLY A 396 20.19 4.69 4.15
CA GLY A 396 19.04 5.45 3.65
C GLY A 396 18.28 6.19 4.77
N ASN A 397 17.63 7.31 4.44
CA ASN A 397 16.62 7.96 5.30
C ASN A 397 17.05 8.28 6.75
N GLY A 398 18.34 8.58 6.97
CA GLY A 398 18.89 8.87 8.31
C GLY A 398 19.37 7.65 9.09
N ALA A 399 19.39 6.46 8.48
CA ALA A 399 20.16 5.32 8.96
C ALA A 399 21.67 5.62 8.92
N PRO A 400 22.48 5.03 9.81
CA PRO A 400 23.93 4.98 9.64
C PRO A 400 24.31 3.97 8.54
N ASP A 401 25.51 4.13 7.97
CA ASP A 401 26.09 3.15 7.03
C ASP A 401 26.35 1.79 7.71
N SER A 402 26.39 0.71 6.92
CA SER A 402 26.81 -0.59 7.42
C SER A 402 28.30 -0.59 7.83
N PRO A 403 28.74 -1.53 8.68
CA PRO A 403 30.14 -1.94 8.73
C PRO A 403 30.72 -2.23 7.34
N LEU A 404 32.05 -2.13 7.22
CA LEU A 404 32.76 -2.63 6.04
C LEU A 404 32.77 -4.15 6.04
N SER A 405 32.66 -4.74 4.85
CA SER A 405 32.85 -6.17 4.59
C SER A 405 34.25 -6.66 5.03
N THR A 406 34.42 -7.98 5.05
CA THR A 406 35.75 -8.58 4.88
C THR A 406 36.42 -8.05 3.61
N HIS A 407 37.75 -8.03 3.59
CA HIS A 407 38.48 -7.64 2.39
C HIS A 407 38.65 -8.84 1.46
N ASP A 408 38.83 -8.55 0.18
CA ASP A 408 39.47 -9.46 -0.77
C ASP A 408 40.54 -8.70 -1.59
N CYS A 409 41.47 -9.42 -2.21
CA CYS A 409 42.64 -8.86 -2.89
C CYS A 409 42.93 -9.57 -4.21
N ALA A 410 43.12 -8.79 -5.28
CA ALA A 410 43.61 -9.28 -6.56
C ALA A 410 44.89 -8.55 -6.97
N THR A 411 45.78 -9.27 -7.67
CA THR A 411 46.97 -8.70 -8.32
C THR A 411 46.67 -8.59 -9.81
N THR A 412 46.80 -7.39 -10.38
CA THR A 412 46.65 -7.19 -11.84
C THR A 412 47.66 -8.02 -12.61
N ASN A 413 47.27 -8.47 -13.81
CA ASN A 413 48.14 -9.31 -14.64
C ASN A 413 49.48 -8.62 -14.96
N ASP A 414 50.55 -9.40 -15.05
CA ASP A 414 51.84 -8.94 -15.54
C ASP A 414 51.88 -9.10 -17.07
N PRO A 415 52.01 -8.01 -17.87
CA PRO A 415 52.06 -8.07 -19.32
C PRO A 415 53.37 -8.67 -19.88
N THR A 416 54.33 -9.02 -19.03
CA THR A 416 55.56 -9.72 -19.41
C THR A 416 55.46 -11.25 -19.30
N VAL A 417 54.41 -11.75 -18.64
CA VAL A 417 54.07 -13.19 -18.59
C VAL A 417 53.16 -13.52 -19.79
N VAL A 418 53.41 -14.67 -20.44
CA VAL A 418 52.78 -15.01 -21.73
C VAL A 418 52.07 -16.37 -21.64
N ARG A 419 50.74 -16.35 -21.59
CA ARG A 419 49.88 -17.50 -21.33
C ARG A 419 49.45 -18.18 -22.63
N VAL A 420 50.32 -19.02 -23.15
CA VAL A 420 50.06 -19.80 -24.38
C VAL A 420 49.12 -20.96 -24.06
N VAL A 421 47.91 -21.01 -24.64
CA VAL A 421 46.87 -22.02 -24.36
C VAL A 421 46.66 -23.00 -25.49
N THR A 422 47.12 -24.21 -25.18
CA THR A 422 47.64 -25.15 -26.14
C THR A 422 46.90 -26.56 -26.24
N PHE A 423 46.62 -27.30 -27.33
CA PHE A 423 46.23 -28.76 -27.35
C PHE A 423 46.94 -29.57 -28.50
N GLY A 424 47.26 -30.89 -28.49
CA GLY A 424 47.96 -31.49 -29.68
C GLY A 424 48.31 -33.01 -29.80
N ASP A 425 48.57 -33.54 -31.02
CA ASP A 425 48.53 -35.00 -31.34
C ASP A 425 49.77 -35.83 -30.95
N SER A 426 49.60 -36.74 -29.98
CA SER A 426 50.53 -37.80 -29.63
C SER A 426 50.28 -39.12 -30.39
N ASN A 427 50.87 -39.26 -31.57
CA ASN A 427 51.32 -40.57 -32.06
C ASN A 427 52.77 -40.91 -31.64
N THR A 428 53.17 -40.45 -30.45
CA THR A 428 54.46 -40.74 -29.77
C THR A 428 54.52 -42.10 -29.07
N ASP A 429 53.40 -42.80 -28.92
CA ASP A 429 53.32 -44.08 -28.18
C ASP A 429 53.61 -45.36 -29.02
N THR A 430 53.80 -45.25 -30.35
CA THR A 430 53.96 -46.45 -31.23
C THR A 430 55.19 -46.42 -32.15
N CYS A 431 56.36 -46.13 -31.57
CA CYS A 431 57.66 -46.44 -32.19
C CYS A 431 58.26 -47.69 -31.53
N VAL A 432 57.98 -48.89 -32.07
CA VAL A 432 58.45 -50.17 -31.50
C VAL A 432 58.98 -51.12 -32.58
N GLU A 433 60.30 -51.35 -32.58
CA GLU A 433 60.93 -52.60 -33.06
C GLU A 433 62.03 -53.07 -32.07
N ASP A 434 61.64 -53.37 -30.83
CA ASP A 434 62.40 -54.27 -29.94
C ASP A 434 61.40 -55.11 -29.10
N PRO A 435 61.23 -56.42 -29.39
CA PRO A 435 60.35 -57.29 -28.62
C PRO A 435 60.73 -57.46 -27.13
N ALA A 436 61.97 -57.10 -26.74
CA ALA A 436 62.51 -57.36 -25.42
C ALA A 436 62.47 -56.16 -24.45
N ARG A 437 62.15 -54.94 -24.91
CA ARG A 437 62.26 -53.71 -24.07
C ARG A 437 61.10 -52.75 -24.24
N LYS A 438 60.30 -52.61 -23.18
CA LYS A 438 59.18 -51.65 -23.09
C LYS A 438 59.60 -50.44 -22.26
N SER A 439 59.65 -49.26 -22.88
CA SER A 439 59.80 -47.97 -22.20
C SER A 439 59.16 -46.86 -23.05
N SER A 440 58.36 -46.00 -22.44
CA SER A 440 57.91 -44.75 -23.07
C SER A 440 59.07 -43.75 -23.19
N TYR A 441 58.82 -42.63 -23.86
CA TYR A 441 59.80 -41.58 -24.20
C TYR A 441 60.54 -40.92 -23.02
N VAL A 442 60.17 -41.24 -21.77
CA VAL A 442 60.60 -40.53 -20.54
C VAL A 442 61.81 -41.21 -19.87
N GLY A 443 62.74 -41.75 -20.67
CA GLY A 443 63.98 -42.38 -20.21
C GLY A 443 65.20 -41.46 -20.41
N PRO A 444 66.25 -41.52 -19.56
CA PRO A 444 67.40 -40.60 -19.60
C PRO A 444 68.38 -40.83 -20.77
N VAL A 445 68.02 -41.64 -21.78
CA VAL A 445 68.81 -41.86 -23.01
C VAL A 445 67.85 -41.97 -24.19
N PRO A 446 67.84 -41.03 -25.15
CA PRO A 446 66.97 -41.12 -26.33
C PRO A 446 67.42 -42.26 -27.25
N ARG A 447 66.45 -43.00 -27.80
CA ARG A 447 66.68 -44.06 -28.80
C ARG A 447 65.64 -43.97 -29.91
N LEU A 448 66.00 -43.31 -30.99
CA LEU A 448 65.36 -43.40 -32.31
C LEU A 448 66.39 -43.97 -33.29
N ALA A 449 65.95 -44.69 -34.33
CA ALA A 449 66.84 -45.07 -35.41
C ALA A 449 67.07 -43.85 -36.35
N PRO A 450 68.25 -43.72 -37.00
CA PRO A 450 68.48 -42.66 -37.97
C PRO A 450 67.68 -42.78 -39.28
N ALA A 451 66.87 -43.84 -39.46
CA ALA A 451 66.33 -44.29 -40.74
C ALA A 451 64.79 -44.54 -40.72
N ASP A 452 64.06 -43.81 -39.86
CA ASP A 452 62.59 -43.80 -39.84
C ASP A 452 62.01 -42.56 -40.58
N PRO A 453 61.27 -42.72 -41.70
CA PRO A 453 61.00 -41.63 -42.65
C PRO A 453 60.04 -40.56 -42.11
N HIS A 454 60.37 -39.29 -42.37
CA HIS A 454 59.78 -38.06 -41.76
C HIS A 454 58.56 -38.29 -40.84
N MET A 455 58.79 -38.59 -39.56
CA MET A 455 57.70 -38.67 -38.57
C MET A 455 57.61 -37.39 -37.73
N PRO A 456 56.55 -36.56 -37.87
CA PRO A 456 56.40 -35.30 -37.15
C PRO A 456 56.41 -35.41 -35.62
N CYS A 457 56.07 -36.57 -35.05
CA CYS A 457 56.19 -36.85 -33.63
C CYS A 457 57.63 -36.66 -33.09
N GLN A 458 58.66 -36.88 -33.93
CA GLN A 458 60.06 -36.68 -33.56
C GLN A 458 60.42 -35.19 -33.38
N VAL A 459 59.76 -34.28 -34.11
CA VAL A 459 59.94 -32.83 -33.97
C VAL A 459 59.04 -32.30 -32.85
N ALA A 460 57.77 -32.72 -32.81
CA ALA A 460 56.82 -32.31 -31.77
C ALA A 460 57.31 -32.69 -30.35
N GLY A 461 57.85 -33.90 -30.17
CA GLY A 461 58.45 -34.32 -28.90
C GLY A 461 59.77 -33.61 -28.56
N LYS A 462 60.50 -33.08 -29.55
CA LYS A 462 61.69 -32.26 -29.32
C LYS A 462 61.33 -30.83 -28.92
N VAL A 463 60.36 -30.19 -29.60
CA VAL A 463 59.80 -28.90 -29.18
C VAL A 463 59.30 -29.01 -27.74
N GLU A 464 58.55 -30.07 -27.41
CA GLU A 464 58.05 -30.28 -26.05
C GLU A 464 59.19 -30.43 -25.02
N VAL A 465 60.23 -31.21 -25.32
CA VAL A 465 61.39 -31.39 -24.43
C VAL A 465 62.20 -30.10 -24.27
N ALA A 466 62.46 -29.36 -25.36
CA ALA A 466 63.19 -28.09 -25.30
C ALA A 466 62.41 -27.03 -24.51
N TRP A 467 61.10 -26.89 -24.75
CA TRP A 467 60.19 -26.00 -24.01
C TRP A 467 60.16 -26.35 -22.51
N ARG A 468 60.09 -27.65 -22.18
CA ARG A 468 60.16 -28.16 -20.80
C ARG A 468 61.48 -27.84 -20.08
N MET A 469 62.57 -27.59 -20.81
CA MET A 469 63.90 -27.23 -20.30
C MET A 469 64.14 -25.71 -20.26
N ALA A 470 63.53 -24.93 -21.16
CA ALA A 470 63.75 -23.48 -21.27
C ALA A 470 62.93 -22.64 -20.27
N ARG A 471 61.78 -23.16 -19.81
CA ARG A 471 60.86 -22.44 -18.90
C ARG A 471 61.46 -22.16 -17.51
N THR A 472 61.23 -20.94 -17.02
CA THR A 472 61.40 -20.55 -15.61
C THR A 472 60.11 -20.72 -14.78
N GLU A 473 58.98 -21.00 -15.43
CA GLU A 473 57.63 -20.92 -14.85
C GLU A 473 56.76 -22.17 -15.14
N THR A 474 55.57 -22.22 -14.54
CA THR A 474 54.70 -23.41 -14.43
C THR A 474 53.88 -23.70 -15.69
N ILE A 475 54.53 -23.93 -16.83
CA ILE A 475 53.85 -24.31 -18.09
C ILE A 475 53.68 -25.83 -18.16
N ARG A 476 52.47 -26.35 -18.45
CA ARG A 476 52.17 -27.81 -18.42
C ARG A 476 51.38 -28.31 -19.65
N ALA A 477 52.06 -29.05 -20.51
CA ALA A 477 51.48 -29.65 -21.71
C ALA A 477 50.42 -30.73 -21.42
N VAL A 478 49.31 -30.74 -22.19
CA VAL A 478 48.30 -31.81 -22.25
C VAL A 478 48.16 -32.27 -23.70
N ASN A 479 48.12 -33.58 -23.93
CA ASN A 479 48.23 -34.19 -25.27
C ASN A 479 46.84 -34.64 -25.77
N HIS A 480 46.47 -34.24 -26.99
CA HIS A 480 45.19 -34.52 -27.67
C HIS A 480 45.32 -34.76 -29.18
N GLY A 481 45.12 -36.01 -29.60
CA GLY A 481 45.01 -36.37 -31.01
C GLY A 481 43.78 -35.81 -31.72
N ILE A 482 44.00 -35.14 -32.84
CA ILE A 482 42.98 -34.58 -33.76
C ILE A 482 43.12 -35.21 -35.17
N GLY A 483 44.18 -35.99 -35.41
CA GLY A 483 44.30 -36.93 -36.53
C GLY A 483 43.57 -38.26 -36.29
N ALA A 484 43.70 -39.20 -37.23
CA ALA A 484 43.20 -40.57 -37.08
C ALA A 484 44.39 -41.53 -36.89
N THR A 485 44.23 -42.56 -36.05
CA THR A 485 45.31 -43.51 -35.75
C THR A 485 45.26 -44.73 -36.67
N THR A 486 46.41 -45.39 -36.88
CA THR A 486 46.47 -46.72 -37.48
C THR A 486 47.06 -47.70 -36.47
N THR A 487 46.38 -48.82 -36.22
CA THR A 487 46.88 -49.90 -35.36
C THR A 487 46.98 -51.22 -36.14
N GLY A 488 47.70 -52.20 -35.60
CA GLY A 488 47.97 -53.48 -36.24
C GLY A 488 49.47 -53.72 -36.51
N GLY A 489 49.95 -54.90 -36.14
CA GLY A 489 51.36 -55.29 -36.17
C GLY A 489 51.85 -55.78 -37.53
N GLY A 490 52.08 -54.87 -38.47
CA GLY A 490 52.64 -55.22 -39.78
C GLY A 490 53.41 -54.09 -40.45
N GLY A 491 54.33 -54.46 -41.35
CA GLY A 491 55.09 -53.51 -42.17
C GLY A 491 54.20 -52.64 -43.07
N PHE A 492 54.75 -51.53 -43.56
CA PHE A 492 54.02 -50.53 -44.34
C PHE A 492 53.25 -51.15 -45.53
N GLY A 493 51.92 -51.05 -45.50
CA GLY A 493 51.02 -51.57 -46.53
C GLY A 493 50.42 -52.96 -46.27
N GLY A 494 50.75 -53.63 -45.16
CA GLY A 494 50.19 -54.94 -44.81
C GLY A 494 48.67 -54.91 -44.53
N PRO A 495 47.92 -55.97 -44.88
CA PRO A 495 46.45 -56.02 -44.73
C PRO A 495 45.96 -56.13 -43.28
N GLU A 496 46.86 -56.33 -42.32
CA GLU A 496 46.55 -56.47 -40.89
C GLU A 496 46.48 -55.12 -40.14
N ARG A 497 46.69 -53.99 -40.83
CA ARG A 497 46.50 -52.65 -40.25
C ARG A 497 45.07 -52.16 -40.36
N ALA A 498 44.47 -51.79 -39.24
CA ALA A 498 43.20 -51.09 -39.16
C ALA A 498 43.43 -49.58 -38.97
N SER A 499 42.91 -48.76 -39.87
CA SER A 499 42.74 -47.32 -39.60
C SER A 499 41.52 -47.12 -38.71
N THR A 500 41.73 -46.55 -37.53
CA THR A 500 40.68 -46.17 -36.57
C THR A 500 40.59 -44.64 -36.52
N GLY A 501 39.46 -44.09 -36.96
CA GLY A 501 39.17 -42.66 -36.78
C GLY A 501 39.16 -42.30 -35.30
N ALA A 502 39.84 -41.22 -34.91
CA ALA A 502 39.78 -40.75 -33.54
C ALA A 502 38.38 -40.23 -33.20
N PRO A 503 37.86 -40.47 -31.98
CA PRO A 503 36.60 -39.87 -31.53
C PRO A 503 36.68 -38.33 -31.55
N GLN A 504 35.63 -37.68 -32.08
CA GLN A 504 35.51 -36.21 -32.09
C GLN A 504 35.64 -35.64 -30.66
N ALA A 505 36.23 -34.46 -30.50
CA ALA A 505 36.47 -33.85 -29.18
C ALA A 505 35.19 -33.68 -28.34
N ARG A 506 34.06 -33.46 -29.02
CA ARG A 506 32.70 -33.30 -28.49
C ARG A 506 32.04 -34.60 -28.01
N THR A 507 32.70 -35.76 -28.13
CA THR A 507 32.10 -37.06 -27.80
C THR A 507 31.86 -37.16 -26.29
N MET A 508 30.60 -37.31 -25.89
CA MET A 508 30.18 -37.50 -24.50
C MET A 508 30.42 -38.95 -24.03
N VAL A 509 31.06 -39.12 -22.88
CA VAL A 509 31.20 -40.39 -22.16
C VAL A 509 30.91 -40.13 -20.68
N ASN A 510 30.02 -40.92 -20.09
CA ASN A 510 29.60 -40.80 -18.68
C ASN A 510 29.08 -39.40 -18.25
N GLY A 511 28.63 -38.57 -19.20
CA GLY A 511 28.04 -37.25 -18.94
C GLY A 511 28.99 -36.06 -19.08
N ILE A 512 30.27 -36.29 -19.35
CA ILE A 512 31.27 -35.28 -19.70
C ILE A 512 31.76 -35.51 -21.13
N THR A 513 32.15 -34.46 -21.85
CA THR A 513 32.87 -34.63 -23.12
C THR A 513 34.28 -35.16 -22.88
N ARG A 514 34.83 -35.81 -23.90
CA ARG A 514 36.23 -36.24 -23.91
C ARG A 514 37.21 -35.10 -23.58
N TYR A 515 36.96 -33.90 -24.10
CA TYR A 515 37.79 -32.72 -23.85
C TYR A 515 37.74 -32.29 -22.37
N GLU A 516 36.54 -32.17 -21.79
CA GLU A 516 36.39 -31.85 -20.36
C GLU A 516 37.06 -32.92 -19.47
N ALA A 517 36.87 -34.20 -19.78
CA ALA A 517 37.47 -35.30 -19.03
C ALA A 517 38.99 -35.20 -18.96
N GLU A 518 39.65 -35.08 -20.11
CA GLU A 518 41.11 -35.03 -20.18
C GLU A 518 41.69 -33.68 -19.67
N VAL A 519 40.91 -32.58 -19.70
CA VAL A 519 41.24 -31.30 -19.04
C VAL A 519 41.07 -31.34 -17.51
N LEU A 520 40.16 -32.16 -16.98
CA LEU A 520 39.96 -32.35 -15.54
C LEU A 520 40.90 -33.43 -14.94
N GLY A 521 41.58 -34.21 -15.78
CA GLY A 521 42.41 -35.35 -15.37
C GLY A 521 41.64 -36.66 -15.21
N GLU A 522 40.35 -36.68 -15.56
CA GLU A 522 39.49 -37.87 -15.55
C GLU A 522 39.87 -38.80 -16.73
N GLY A 523 40.65 -39.85 -16.42
CA GLY A 523 41.37 -40.64 -17.43
C GLY A 523 40.49 -41.30 -18.50
N TYR A 524 40.64 -40.87 -19.76
CA TYR A 524 39.84 -41.35 -20.89
C TYR A 524 40.35 -42.68 -21.47
N PRO A 525 39.48 -43.66 -21.79
CA PRO A 525 39.91 -45.03 -22.14
C PRO A 525 40.48 -45.21 -23.56
N TRP A 526 40.74 -44.14 -24.31
CA TRP A 526 41.20 -44.20 -25.72
C TRP A 526 42.38 -43.28 -26.07
N SER A 527 42.97 -42.56 -25.11
CA SER A 527 44.23 -41.81 -25.31
C SER A 527 45.43 -42.76 -25.36
N GLY A 528 45.58 -43.46 -26.48
CA GLY A 528 46.81 -44.18 -26.85
C GLY A 528 46.76 -45.71 -26.95
N GLY A 529 45.67 -46.28 -27.49
CA GLY A 529 45.74 -47.51 -28.31
C GLY A 529 45.29 -48.85 -27.69
N GLU A 530 44.68 -49.67 -28.57
CA GLU A 530 44.31 -51.11 -28.45
C GLU A 530 43.34 -51.52 -27.31
N PRO A 531 42.24 -52.24 -27.61
CA PRO A 531 41.45 -52.95 -26.59
C PRO A 531 42.22 -54.19 -26.08
N VAL A 532 41.82 -54.71 -24.90
CA VAL A 532 42.45 -55.90 -24.30
C VAL A 532 42.42 -57.08 -25.27
N SER A 533 43.60 -57.51 -25.72
CA SER A 533 43.78 -58.53 -26.76
C SER A 533 44.81 -59.57 -26.31
N SER A 534 44.97 -60.66 -27.07
CA SER A 534 45.98 -61.70 -26.80
C SER A 534 47.44 -61.19 -26.87
N ALA A 535 47.68 -60.00 -27.44
CA ALA A 535 48.99 -59.34 -27.42
C ALA A 535 49.22 -58.46 -26.17
N TYR A 536 48.14 -57.95 -25.55
CA TYR A 536 48.19 -57.04 -24.40
C TYR A 536 47.26 -57.54 -23.28
N PRO A 537 47.67 -58.58 -22.51
CA PRO A 537 46.82 -59.25 -21.52
C PRO A 537 46.65 -58.48 -20.18
N ALA A 538 47.08 -57.21 -20.12
CA ALA A 538 46.92 -56.35 -18.95
C ALA A 538 46.81 -54.87 -19.39
N PRO A 539 46.06 -54.01 -18.67
CA PRO A 539 46.01 -52.58 -18.94
C PRO A 539 47.40 -51.93 -18.85
N VAL A 540 47.72 -51.03 -19.77
CA VAL A 540 48.95 -50.24 -19.71
C VAL A 540 48.82 -49.19 -18.62
N ALA A 541 49.53 -49.37 -17.50
CA ALA A 541 49.59 -48.40 -16.43
C ALA A 541 50.33 -47.13 -16.89
N ARG A 542 49.57 -46.07 -17.20
CA ARG A 542 50.12 -44.73 -17.45
C ARG A 542 50.43 -44.04 -16.12
N VAL A 543 51.51 -43.25 -16.09
CA VAL A 543 51.84 -42.41 -14.93
C VAL A 543 50.82 -41.28 -14.84
N ASN A 544 50.21 -41.12 -13.67
CA ASN A 544 49.26 -40.09 -13.22
C ASN A 544 48.83 -39.07 -14.30
N ALA A 545 47.56 -39.15 -14.72
CA ALA A 545 46.89 -38.00 -15.31
C ALA A 545 47.00 -36.82 -14.32
N TYR A 546 47.39 -35.65 -14.82
CA TYR A 546 47.64 -34.48 -14.00
C TYR A 546 46.37 -33.64 -13.90
N THR A 547 45.88 -33.42 -12.68
CA THR A 547 44.81 -32.46 -12.39
C THR A 547 45.41 -31.04 -12.38
N PRO A 548 45.00 -30.14 -13.28
CA PRO A 548 45.52 -28.77 -13.29
C PRO A 548 45.02 -27.94 -12.10
N GLY A 549 45.86 -27.00 -11.66
CA GLY A 549 45.48 -25.93 -10.75
C GLY A 549 44.72 -24.80 -11.47
N PRO A 550 44.20 -23.81 -10.72
CA PRO A 550 43.52 -22.65 -11.30
C PRO A 550 44.45 -21.77 -12.17
N ASP A 551 45.77 -21.84 -11.96
CA ASP A 551 46.78 -20.98 -12.59
C ASP A 551 47.62 -21.68 -13.71
N ASP A 552 47.20 -22.85 -14.23
CA ASP A 552 47.96 -23.66 -15.22
C ASP A 552 47.57 -23.36 -16.71
N PHE A 553 48.58 -23.36 -17.62
CA PHE A 553 48.44 -23.13 -19.08
C PHE A 553 49.12 -24.26 -19.94
N VAL A 554 48.68 -24.53 -21.20
CA VAL A 554 48.70 -25.89 -21.88
C VAL A 554 49.37 -25.93 -23.32
N TYR A 555 49.55 -27.07 -24.08
CA TYR A 555 50.32 -27.31 -25.39
C TYR A 555 49.53 -28.02 -26.58
N VAL A 556 49.33 -27.73 -27.92
CA VAL A 556 49.82 -26.87 -29.06
C VAL A 556 50.70 -27.70 -30.01
N SER A 557 50.19 -28.82 -30.50
CA SER A 557 50.62 -29.27 -31.84
C SER A 557 49.48 -29.94 -32.64
N LEU A 558 48.90 -29.26 -33.65
CA LEU A 558 47.94 -29.90 -34.56
C LEU A 558 48.70 -30.82 -35.51
N GLY A 559 48.88 -32.06 -35.06
CA GLY A 559 49.39 -33.18 -35.84
C GLY A 559 48.55 -33.42 -37.09
N THR A 560 48.88 -32.71 -38.16
CA THR A 560 48.26 -32.82 -39.48
C THR A 560 48.93 -33.92 -40.31
N ASN A 561 49.54 -34.91 -39.67
CA ASN A 561 50.42 -35.89 -40.31
C ASN A 561 49.66 -36.92 -41.17
N ASP A 562 48.59 -37.53 -40.67
CA ASP A 562 47.95 -38.66 -41.37
C ASP A 562 46.78 -38.25 -42.29
N ALA A 563 47.00 -38.40 -43.60
CA ALA A 563 46.03 -38.11 -44.66
C ALA A 563 45.96 -39.24 -45.71
N SER A 564 45.21 -40.29 -45.39
CA SER A 564 44.66 -41.22 -46.39
C SER A 564 43.14 -40.99 -46.52
N ASN A 565 42.62 -41.03 -47.75
CA ASN A 565 41.37 -40.38 -48.12
C ASN A 565 40.08 -41.21 -47.86
N THR A 566 40.15 -42.32 -47.12
CA THR A 566 39.02 -43.27 -47.00
C THR A 566 38.58 -43.60 -45.56
N ARG A 567 39.31 -43.20 -44.51
CA ARG A 567 38.98 -43.56 -43.10
C ARG A 567 39.28 -42.49 -42.04
N ASN A 568 39.63 -41.26 -42.43
CA ASN A 568 40.11 -40.21 -41.51
C ASN A 568 39.08 -39.07 -41.35
N MET A 569 39.17 -38.30 -40.25
CA MET A 569 38.35 -37.08 -40.02
C MET A 569 38.46 -36.08 -41.19
N THR A 570 37.35 -35.42 -41.50
CA THR A 570 37.29 -34.37 -42.53
C THR A 570 37.81 -33.02 -42.04
N VAL A 571 38.22 -32.15 -42.98
CA VAL A 571 38.67 -30.78 -42.67
C VAL A 571 37.60 -29.98 -41.90
N ALA A 572 36.31 -30.18 -42.24
CA ALA A 572 35.20 -29.52 -41.55
C ALA A 572 35.05 -29.98 -40.09
N GLU A 573 35.33 -31.24 -39.79
CA GLU A 573 35.33 -31.75 -38.41
C GLU A 573 36.56 -31.27 -37.62
N THR A 574 37.73 -31.15 -38.25
CA THR A 574 38.92 -30.53 -37.65
C THR A 574 38.62 -29.07 -37.26
N GLU A 575 38.05 -28.29 -38.18
CA GLU A 575 37.63 -26.90 -37.92
C GLU A 575 36.57 -26.79 -36.82
N ALA A 576 35.56 -27.66 -36.86
CA ALA A 576 34.47 -27.66 -35.90
C ALA A 576 34.95 -28.03 -34.48
N ASN A 577 35.88 -28.97 -34.35
CA ASN A 577 36.49 -29.30 -33.06
C ASN A 577 37.38 -28.15 -32.57
N LEU A 578 38.19 -27.53 -33.44
CA LEU A 578 39.06 -26.41 -33.06
C LEU A 578 38.26 -25.19 -32.54
N ARG A 579 37.23 -24.74 -33.28
CA ARG A 579 36.33 -23.66 -32.81
C ARG A 579 35.73 -23.95 -31.44
N TRP A 580 35.31 -25.20 -31.23
CA TRP A 580 34.62 -25.60 -30.02
C TRP A 580 35.59 -25.69 -28.81
N MET A 581 36.75 -26.32 -28.95
CA MET A 581 37.75 -26.41 -27.88
C MET A 581 38.24 -25.02 -27.42
N ILE A 582 38.40 -24.07 -28.35
CA ILE A 582 38.75 -22.68 -28.02
C ILE A 582 37.59 -21.99 -27.27
N ALA A 583 36.35 -22.18 -27.71
CA ALA A 583 35.18 -21.61 -27.04
C ALA A 583 34.98 -22.14 -25.61
N GLU A 584 35.10 -23.45 -25.39
CA GLU A 584 34.98 -24.05 -24.05
C GLU A 584 36.13 -23.66 -23.12
N TRP A 585 37.35 -23.46 -23.64
CA TRP A 585 38.46 -22.94 -22.82
C TRP A 585 38.14 -21.55 -22.27
N LEU A 586 37.70 -20.64 -23.13
CA LEU A 586 37.35 -19.26 -22.78
C LEU A 586 36.10 -19.21 -21.89
N ALA A 587 35.10 -20.06 -22.16
CA ALA A 587 33.88 -20.16 -21.34
C ALA A 587 34.16 -20.67 -19.91
N ALA A 588 35.22 -21.47 -19.72
CA ALA A 588 35.68 -21.92 -18.41
C ALA A 588 36.47 -20.84 -17.63
N GLY A 589 36.56 -19.60 -18.13
CA GLY A 589 37.23 -18.48 -17.45
C GLY A 589 38.76 -18.59 -17.37
N ARG A 590 39.37 -19.54 -18.10
CA ARG A 590 40.82 -19.74 -18.11
C ARG A 590 41.48 -18.75 -19.08
N GLU A 591 42.44 -17.98 -18.57
CA GLU A 591 43.16 -17.00 -19.37
C GLU A 591 43.95 -17.66 -20.52
N ALA A 592 44.05 -16.95 -21.64
CA ALA A 592 44.81 -17.34 -22.82
C ALA A 592 45.23 -16.05 -23.53
N ASP A 593 46.52 -15.76 -23.61
CA ASP A 593 47.04 -14.64 -24.41
C ASP A 593 47.19 -15.06 -25.87
N HIS A 594 47.58 -16.32 -26.10
CA HIS A 594 47.86 -16.88 -27.42
C HIS A 594 47.39 -18.32 -27.53
N PHE A 595 46.67 -18.65 -28.61
CA PHE A 595 46.54 -20.03 -29.08
C PHE A 595 47.56 -20.25 -30.20
N MET A 596 48.15 -21.45 -30.27
CA MET A 596 49.15 -21.84 -31.26
C MET A 596 48.58 -22.82 -32.29
N LEU A 597 49.13 -22.90 -33.51
CA LEU A 597 48.92 -24.04 -34.40
C LEU A 597 50.18 -24.42 -35.15
N THR A 598 50.66 -25.64 -34.99
CA THR A 598 51.67 -26.20 -35.90
C THR A 598 51.02 -26.64 -37.21
N THR A 599 51.63 -26.33 -38.35
CA THR A 599 51.28 -26.96 -39.64
C THR A 599 52.51 -27.50 -40.36
N LEU A 600 52.38 -28.71 -40.90
CA LEU A 600 53.41 -29.36 -41.70
C LEU A 600 53.39 -28.85 -43.14
N ALA A 601 54.53 -28.89 -43.83
CA ALA A 601 54.51 -28.62 -45.27
C ALA A 601 53.74 -29.74 -46.01
N PRO A 602 52.97 -29.40 -47.05
CA PRO A 602 52.27 -30.40 -47.85
C PRO A 602 53.30 -31.25 -48.62
N ARG A 603 53.52 -32.48 -48.15
CA ARG A 603 54.25 -33.50 -48.92
C ARG A 603 53.33 -33.94 -50.06
N ALA A 604 53.73 -33.67 -51.30
CA ALA A 604 52.96 -34.03 -52.49
C ALA A 604 52.99 -35.57 -52.69
N ASN A 605 52.05 -36.27 -52.06
CA ASN A 605 51.86 -37.69 -52.33
C ASN A 605 51.26 -37.86 -53.74
N PRO A 606 51.93 -38.56 -54.68
CA PRO A 606 51.40 -38.75 -56.04
C PRO A 606 50.05 -39.48 -56.10
N THR A 607 49.60 -40.15 -55.02
CA THR A 607 48.26 -40.76 -54.95
C THR A 607 47.20 -39.93 -54.21
N THR A 608 47.56 -38.86 -53.48
CA THR A 608 46.60 -37.94 -52.83
C THR A 608 47.04 -36.46 -52.91
N PRO A 609 47.11 -35.84 -54.11
CA PRO A 609 47.85 -34.58 -54.29
C PRO A 609 47.24 -33.32 -53.65
N THR A 610 45.93 -33.28 -53.37
CA THR A 610 45.21 -32.02 -53.02
C THR A 610 44.82 -31.88 -51.55
N ALA A 611 44.52 -32.97 -50.84
CA ALA A 611 43.81 -32.90 -49.56
C ALA A 611 44.62 -32.26 -48.39
N VAL A 612 45.96 -32.39 -48.40
CA VAL A 612 46.82 -31.83 -47.34
C VAL A 612 47.05 -30.31 -47.51
N PRO A 613 47.40 -29.78 -48.71
CA PRO A 613 47.41 -28.35 -48.98
C PRO A 613 46.12 -27.64 -48.53
N ASP A 614 44.96 -28.14 -48.97
CA ASP A 614 43.66 -27.50 -48.75
C ASP A 614 43.30 -27.44 -47.25
N ARG A 615 43.57 -28.52 -46.51
CA ARG A 615 43.39 -28.56 -45.05
C ARG A 615 44.25 -27.52 -44.35
N ASN A 616 45.54 -27.46 -44.68
CA ASN A 616 46.47 -26.57 -43.98
C ASN A 616 46.24 -25.10 -44.36
N ALA A 617 45.74 -24.81 -45.57
CA ALA A 617 45.29 -23.47 -45.96
C ALA A 617 44.04 -23.03 -45.18
N ARG A 618 43.02 -23.90 -45.10
CA ARG A 618 41.77 -23.61 -44.35
C ARG A 618 42.00 -23.44 -42.85
N ILE A 619 42.89 -24.23 -42.25
CA ILE A 619 43.28 -24.09 -40.84
C ILE A 619 43.88 -22.70 -40.55
N ARG A 620 44.63 -22.08 -41.49
CA ARG A 620 45.17 -20.71 -41.32
C ARG A 620 44.06 -19.65 -41.34
N VAL A 621 43.10 -19.79 -42.26
CA VAL A 621 41.93 -18.88 -42.32
C VAL A 621 41.16 -18.96 -41.00
N LEU A 622 40.90 -20.18 -40.52
CA LEU A 622 40.21 -20.38 -39.23
C LEU A 622 40.98 -19.77 -38.05
N ALA A 623 42.31 -19.94 -38.00
CA ALA A 623 43.11 -19.34 -36.94
C ALA A 623 43.01 -17.80 -36.96
N GLY A 624 43.10 -17.19 -38.14
CA GLY A 624 42.90 -15.74 -38.30
C GLY A 624 41.51 -15.25 -37.89
N GLU A 625 40.45 -16.03 -38.16
CA GLU A 625 39.09 -15.72 -37.69
C GLU A 625 38.91 -15.78 -36.16
N LEU A 626 39.73 -16.58 -35.48
CA LEU A 626 39.63 -16.83 -34.04
C LEU A 626 40.62 -16.01 -33.18
N GLY A 627 41.47 -15.17 -33.80
CA GLY A 627 42.53 -14.45 -33.09
C GLY A 627 43.68 -15.37 -32.65
N VAL A 628 44.06 -16.33 -33.50
CA VAL A 628 44.96 -17.45 -33.14
C VAL A 628 46.20 -17.48 -34.03
N HIS A 629 47.37 -17.71 -33.42
CA HIS A 629 48.67 -17.57 -34.05
C HIS A 629 49.17 -18.92 -34.61
N VAL A 630 49.46 -18.97 -35.91
CA VAL A 630 49.89 -20.20 -36.60
C VAL A 630 51.42 -20.23 -36.72
N ILE A 631 52.04 -21.25 -36.14
CA ILE A 631 53.45 -21.58 -36.36
C ILE A 631 53.56 -22.46 -37.61
N GLU A 632 53.91 -21.83 -38.73
CA GLU A 632 54.30 -22.54 -39.94
C GLU A 632 55.71 -23.11 -39.80
N LEU A 633 55.82 -24.40 -39.44
CA LEU A 633 57.09 -25.15 -39.39
C LEU A 633 57.88 -25.05 -40.72
N ALA A 634 57.16 -24.85 -41.83
CA ALA A 634 57.71 -24.70 -43.17
C ALA A 634 58.28 -23.29 -43.48
N GLY A 635 58.12 -22.32 -42.57
CA GLY A 635 58.60 -20.94 -42.70
C GLY A 635 59.88 -20.63 -41.92
N PHE A 636 60.36 -21.54 -41.07
CA PHE A 636 61.63 -21.38 -40.37
C PHE A 636 62.82 -21.58 -41.32
N VAL A 637 63.83 -20.75 -41.13
CA VAL A 637 65.06 -20.69 -41.94
C VAL A 637 66.24 -20.62 -40.98
N SER A 638 67.25 -21.47 -41.21
CA SER A 638 68.47 -21.51 -40.43
C SER A 638 69.24 -20.19 -40.51
N LEU A 639 69.59 -19.63 -39.35
CA LEU A 639 70.29 -18.35 -39.24
C LEU A 639 71.76 -18.44 -39.68
N ASP A 640 72.38 -19.62 -39.58
CA ASP A 640 73.81 -19.83 -39.85
C ASP A 640 74.12 -20.03 -41.35
N ASP A 641 73.18 -20.62 -42.11
CA ASP A 641 73.41 -21.03 -43.51
C ASP A 641 72.24 -20.73 -44.47
N GLY A 642 71.12 -20.17 -43.97
CA GLY A 642 69.96 -19.80 -44.79
C GLY A 642 69.12 -20.98 -45.28
N LEU A 643 69.38 -22.20 -44.80
CA LEU A 643 68.64 -23.39 -45.24
C LEU A 643 67.23 -23.43 -44.64
N THR A 644 66.23 -23.72 -45.48
CA THR A 644 64.84 -23.88 -45.03
C THR A 644 64.57 -25.34 -44.63
N TRP A 645 63.50 -25.60 -43.87
CA TRP A 645 63.02 -26.98 -43.63
C TRP A 645 62.81 -27.80 -44.93
N ARG A 646 62.64 -27.16 -46.10
CA ARG A 646 62.44 -27.86 -47.39
C ARG A 646 63.74 -28.30 -48.06
N ASP A 647 64.90 -27.93 -47.54
CA ASP A 647 66.16 -28.14 -48.25
C ASP A 647 66.58 -29.62 -48.28
N PRO A 648 66.82 -30.23 -49.47
CA PRO A 648 67.22 -31.62 -49.59
C PRO A 648 68.54 -31.97 -48.89
N ALA A 649 69.44 -31.02 -48.68
CA ALA A 649 70.75 -31.22 -48.05
C ALA A 649 70.66 -31.38 -46.51
N LEU A 650 69.54 -30.96 -45.89
CA LEU A 650 69.27 -31.19 -44.47
C LEU A 650 68.81 -32.63 -44.16
N HIS A 651 68.73 -33.50 -45.17
CA HIS A 651 68.37 -34.90 -45.02
C HIS A 651 69.56 -35.85 -44.85
N ASN A 652 69.32 -37.06 -44.32
CA ASN A 652 70.30 -38.16 -44.16
C ASN A 652 70.73 -38.81 -45.50
N GLY A 653 70.88 -38.03 -46.58
CA GLY A 653 71.33 -38.49 -47.90
C GLY A 653 70.28 -39.21 -48.75
N ASP A 654 69.23 -39.77 -48.13
CA ASP A 654 68.11 -40.44 -48.81
C ASP A 654 67.00 -39.49 -49.31
N GLY A 655 67.05 -38.20 -48.96
CA GLY A 655 66.05 -37.19 -49.34
C GLY A 655 64.70 -37.27 -48.61
N THR A 656 64.60 -38.07 -47.53
CA THR A 656 63.35 -38.44 -46.85
C THR A 656 63.41 -38.49 -45.31
N HIS A 657 64.54 -38.11 -44.70
CA HIS A 657 64.73 -38.06 -43.23
C HIS A 657 65.58 -36.86 -42.85
N TYR A 658 65.15 -36.02 -41.90
CA TYR A 658 66.02 -34.93 -41.39
C TYR A 658 67.12 -35.47 -40.47
N THR A 659 68.29 -34.82 -40.51
CA THR A 659 69.37 -35.10 -39.55
C THR A 659 68.93 -34.77 -38.11
N GLU A 660 69.52 -35.45 -37.12
CA GLU A 660 69.19 -35.20 -35.72
C GLU A 660 69.50 -33.75 -35.25
N PRO A 661 70.61 -33.11 -35.65
CA PRO A 661 70.86 -31.68 -35.37
C PRO A 661 69.76 -30.76 -35.92
N VAL A 662 69.27 -30.99 -37.14
CA VAL A 662 68.20 -30.17 -37.75
C VAL A 662 66.89 -30.28 -36.96
N ARG A 663 66.57 -31.46 -36.44
CA ARG A 663 65.39 -31.66 -35.57
C ARG A 663 65.54 -30.98 -34.20
N ILE A 664 66.77 -30.73 -33.74
CA ILE A 664 67.07 -30.00 -32.49
C ILE A 664 66.98 -28.49 -32.76
N TRP A 665 67.69 -27.98 -33.78
CA TRP A 665 67.63 -26.57 -34.18
C TRP A 665 66.19 -26.11 -34.43
N LEU A 666 65.38 -26.86 -35.19
CA LEU A 666 63.96 -26.55 -35.39
C LEU A 666 63.17 -26.43 -34.07
N ALA A 667 63.50 -27.26 -33.07
CA ALA A 667 62.84 -27.19 -31.77
C ALA A 667 63.26 -25.94 -30.99
N ASP A 668 64.56 -25.62 -30.99
CA ASP A 668 65.11 -24.47 -30.27
C ASP A 668 64.64 -23.13 -30.88
N GLU A 669 64.49 -23.04 -32.20
CA GLU A 669 63.91 -21.86 -32.87
C GLU A 669 62.43 -21.66 -32.54
N ILE A 670 61.63 -22.74 -32.55
CA ILE A 670 60.20 -22.66 -32.20
C ILE A 670 60.03 -22.23 -30.75
N VAL A 671 60.86 -22.77 -29.84
CA VAL A 671 60.95 -22.36 -28.43
C VAL A 671 61.34 -20.87 -28.30
N SER A 672 62.41 -20.45 -28.98
CA SER A 672 62.90 -19.07 -28.96
C SER A 672 61.83 -18.08 -29.46
N TRP A 673 61.16 -18.40 -30.57
CA TRP A 673 60.08 -17.60 -31.13
C TRP A 673 58.88 -17.48 -30.17
N MET A 674 58.47 -18.57 -29.52
CA MET A 674 57.38 -18.54 -28.55
C MET A 674 57.73 -17.72 -27.31
N SER A 675 58.98 -17.82 -26.81
CA SER A 675 59.46 -17.04 -25.65
C SER A 675 59.70 -15.56 -25.93
N ALA A 676 59.66 -15.12 -27.19
CA ALA A 676 59.93 -13.73 -27.60
C ALA A 676 58.67 -12.92 -27.95
N ARG A 677 57.47 -13.51 -27.82
CA ARG A 677 56.17 -12.88 -28.09
C ARG A 677 55.59 -12.24 -26.83
N THR A 678 54.93 -11.08 -26.94
CA THR A 678 54.08 -10.54 -25.88
C THR A 678 52.60 -10.86 -26.13
N PRO A 679 51.68 -10.66 -25.16
CA PRO A 679 50.23 -10.75 -25.38
C PRO A 679 49.63 -9.78 -26.43
N ALA A 680 50.45 -8.98 -27.12
CA ALA A 680 50.03 -8.02 -28.14
C ALA A 680 50.61 -8.26 -29.55
N ASP A 681 51.42 -9.31 -29.76
CA ASP A 681 52.20 -9.56 -30.99
C ASP A 681 51.68 -10.69 -31.89
#